data_AF-A0A0J7N942-F1
#
_entry.id   AF-A0A0J7N942-F1
#
_cell.length_a   1.000
_cell.length_b   1.000
_cell.length_c   1.000
_cell.angle_alpha   90.00
_cell.angle_beta   90.00
_cell.angle_gamma   90.00
#
_symmetry.space_group_name_H-M   'P 1'
#
loop_
_entity.id
_entity.type
_entity.pdbx_description
1 polymer ?
#
loop_
_entity_poly.entity_id
_entity_poly.type
_entity_poly.pdbx_seq_one_letter_code
_entity_poly.pdbx_strand_id
1 'polypeptide(L)'
;MKTSTFIATLISALTAATHGLIGYDCGGRGMNITSLSLLDIGECRVDNIEAHKEETFVQLLQLSEFDHTPGIQCRIEIDRTIYYCGMHSHVSIVHNGRSEYIREVSADTCKKLHATGTIFLGGSALISGLKTNSTATRSITFAGSASTDGRCSGTQFSDPFGTWDNVVVQGTVKITTRSLQLPVRYSTNEVILPSGARCHVTDGECNDADGMTTYWSTLPIDSCQFNRYDVLYQGPAYRLTSTSMQKETPTIYTVTTKDTTFALAKTNEFNLCGYKILRTEHPKLFILETQPGRTFKVHSKVSIDNLDIFSYVNSKFIYVEKHLKTQLTQLYRDIMEQKCALERQILENALSLASIAPDEMAHRIMKTPGYTAIMAGEVIHLIKCVPVECRIRQTSVCYNELPVTHQNRSLFLLPRSRILTKSGTIKDCNELLPTMYKIHNTWYRMLPRPTESLAPPTIQPLTRPAWNYVSPASLATSGIYNSEDIDRLRDHIMFPVEKPSMLNTIARGAMGQAIPEGSLSLANLLDEASLNRIAENAGERLWKGFMKFGSASAGVLGIFVVIRLVKLIIDTLIHGYALHSVYGWSLHLLGAIWTSVTNVLLHLGKPAERRSSNGRELLPLNPPPSTENQPPEALPSAENKPSGTNPGNEIKKDYSELRKLLEEV
;
A
#
# COMPACT_ATOMS: atom_id res chain seq x y z
N MET A 1 64.28 -9.34 -4.32
CA MET A 1 63.39 -8.49 -3.50
C MET A 1 62.01 -9.09 -3.16
N LYS A 2 61.54 -10.22 -3.71
CA LYS A 2 60.21 -10.78 -3.34
C LYS A 2 60.21 -11.86 -2.23
N THR A 3 61.36 -12.42 -1.86
CA THR A 3 61.50 -13.43 -0.80
C THR A 3 61.51 -12.83 0.61
N SER A 4 62.19 -11.70 0.81
CA SER A 4 62.37 -11.09 2.14
C SER A 4 61.06 -10.60 2.77
N THR A 5 60.09 -10.18 1.97
CA THR A 5 58.77 -9.72 2.46
C THR A 5 57.90 -10.87 2.95
N PHE A 6 57.99 -12.05 2.31
CA PHE A 6 57.23 -13.24 2.72
C PHE A 6 57.71 -13.81 4.06
N ILE A 7 59.01 -13.71 4.35
CA ILE A 7 59.59 -14.11 5.63
C ILE A 7 59.14 -13.15 6.74
N ALA A 8 59.12 -11.83 6.48
CA ALA A 8 58.67 -10.84 7.45
C ALA A 8 57.20 -11.03 7.87
N THR A 9 56.29 -11.29 6.91
CA THR A 9 54.88 -11.57 7.22
C THR A 9 54.70 -12.88 7.99
N LEU A 10 55.43 -13.94 7.63
CA LEU A 10 55.35 -15.22 8.33
C LEU A 10 55.83 -15.12 9.79
N ILE A 11 56.87 -14.33 10.06
CA ILE A 11 57.36 -14.06 11.42
C ILE A 11 56.31 -13.32 12.25
N SER A 12 55.61 -12.32 11.67
CA SER A 12 54.51 -11.62 12.38
C SER A 12 53.27 -12.49 12.65
N ALA A 13 53.05 -13.53 11.85
CA ALA A 13 51.96 -14.50 12.06
C ALA A 13 52.30 -15.56 13.12
N LEU A 14 53.59 -15.82 13.37
CA LEU A 14 54.06 -16.79 14.36
C LEU A 14 54.20 -16.22 15.78
N THR A 15 54.13 -14.90 15.97
CA THR A 15 53.95 -14.29 17.29
C THR A 15 52.51 -14.43 17.79
N ALA A 16 52.05 -15.67 17.94
CA ALA A 16 50.96 -15.97 18.86
C ALA A 16 51.41 -15.51 20.25
N ALA A 17 50.79 -14.44 20.76
CA ALA A 17 51.20 -13.83 22.01
C ALA A 17 51.01 -14.82 23.17
N THR A 18 52.10 -15.48 23.57
CA THR A 18 52.18 -16.29 24.79
C THR A 18 52.15 -15.34 25.99
N HIS A 19 50.95 -14.83 26.30
CA HIS A 19 50.71 -13.98 27.46
C HIS A 19 51.24 -14.71 28.69
N GLY A 20 52.21 -14.15 29.41
CA GLY A 20 52.65 -14.76 30.66
C GLY A 20 51.54 -14.73 31.72
N LEU A 21 51.73 -15.43 32.84
CA LEU A 21 50.80 -15.31 33.97
C LEU A 21 50.98 -13.92 34.60
N ILE A 22 50.06 -13.00 34.32
CA ILE A 22 50.10 -11.65 34.88
C ILE A 22 49.70 -11.71 36.36
N GLY A 23 50.60 -11.24 37.21
CA GLY A 23 50.34 -10.83 38.60
C GLY A 23 50.54 -9.32 38.76
N TYR A 24 50.35 -8.80 39.97
CA TYR A 24 50.45 -7.36 40.25
C TYR A 24 51.35 -7.08 41.44
N ASP A 25 52.35 -6.21 41.25
CA ASP A 25 53.29 -5.79 42.30
C ASP A 25 52.81 -4.51 42.98
N CYS A 26 52.59 -4.59 44.29
CA CYS A 26 52.23 -3.49 45.18
C CYS A 26 53.43 -2.97 46.01
N GLY A 27 54.66 -3.39 45.70
CA GLY A 27 55.91 -2.86 46.28
C GLY A 27 56.68 -1.90 45.36
N GLY A 28 56.22 -1.73 44.11
CA GLY A 28 56.91 -0.96 43.07
C GLY A 28 56.72 0.56 43.17
N ARG A 29 57.71 1.31 42.66
CA ARG A 29 57.65 2.78 42.50
C ARG A 29 56.78 3.18 41.30
N GLY A 30 55.47 2.96 41.39
CA GLY A 30 54.52 3.26 40.30
C GLY A 30 53.04 3.05 40.62
N MET A 31 52.67 3.02 41.90
CA MET A 31 51.28 2.82 42.33
C MET A 31 50.48 4.13 42.28
N ASN A 32 49.19 4.02 41.94
CA ASN A 32 48.22 5.12 42.11
C ASN A 32 47.36 4.82 43.35
N ILE A 33 47.11 5.82 44.20
CA ILE A 33 46.39 5.69 45.46
C ILE A 33 45.19 6.64 45.45
N THR A 34 44.01 6.12 45.76
CA THR A 34 42.75 6.86 45.85
C THR A 34 42.11 6.61 47.21
N SER A 35 41.85 7.67 47.97
CA SER A 35 41.16 7.57 49.27
C SER A 35 39.64 7.60 49.09
N LEU A 36 38.92 6.72 49.79
CA LEU A 36 37.46 6.65 49.84
C LEU A 36 36.99 6.73 51.30
N SER A 37 35.83 7.33 51.54
CA SER A 37 35.17 7.31 52.86
C SER A 37 34.62 5.91 53.15
N LEU A 38 34.62 5.51 54.43
CA LEU A 38 33.91 4.32 54.93
C LEU A 38 32.55 4.66 55.58
N LEU A 39 32.25 5.95 55.77
CA LEU A 39 31.06 6.40 56.50
C LEU A 39 29.80 6.41 55.62
N ASP A 40 29.89 6.99 54.42
CA ASP A 40 28.75 7.33 53.58
C ASP A 40 28.92 6.89 52.12
N ILE A 41 27.80 6.53 51.49
CA ILE A 41 27.69 6.36 50.03
C ILE A 41 26.77 7.43 49.48
N GLY A 42 27.14 7.97 48.31
CA GLY A 42 26.40 9.04 47.64
C GLY A 42 24.93 8.72 47.33
N GLU A 43 24.16 9.79 47.16
CA GLU A 43 22.73 9.74 46.84
C GLU A 43 22.49 9.50 45.34
N CYS A 44 21.35 8.87 45.03
CA CYS A 44 20.92 8.63 43.66
C CYS A 44 20.39 9.91 43.01
N ARG A 45 21.26 10.63 42.30
CA ARG A 45 20.90 11.81 41.50
C ARG A 45 20.38 11.37 40.13
N VAL A 46 19.05 11.34 40.00
CA VAL A 46 18.35 11.17 38.71
C VAL A 46 17.85 12.55 38.26
N ASP A 47 18.12 12.92 37.00
CA ASP A 47 17.63 14.19 36.45
C ASP A 47 16.10 14.24 36.45
N ASN A 48 15.52 15.29 37.04
CA ASN A 48 14.08 15.41 37.21
C ASN A 48 13.41 15.91 35.91
N ILE A 49 13.13 14.97 34.99
CA ILE A 49 12.63 15.24 33.63
C ILE A 49 11.12 15.58 33.61
N GLU A 50 10.41 15.38 34.72
CA GLU A 50 8.95 15.54 34.82
C GLU A 50 8.46 16.91 34.31
N ALA A 51 7.51 16.87 33.38
CA ALA A 51 6.87 18.07 32.88
C ALA A 51 5.91 18.62 33.93
N HIS A 52 6.07 19.90 34.28
CA HIS A 52 5.08 20.62 35.06
C HIS A 52 3.75 20.61 34.30
N LYS A 53 2.69 20.15 34.97
CA LYS A 53 1.35 19.98 34.40
C LYS A 53 0.40 21.00 35.01
N GLU A 54 -0.10 21.88 34.17
CA GLU A 54 -0.97 23.00 34.55
C GLU A 54 -2.29 22.92 33.77
N GLU A 55 -3.42 23.22 34.41
CA GLU A 55 -4.72 23.25 33.75
C GLU A 55 -5.02 24.66 33.24
N THR A 56 -5.34 24.79 31.96
CA THR A 56 -5.60 26.06 31.27
C THR A 56 -6.80 25.92 30.32
N PHE A 57 -7.57 26.97 30.12
CA PHE A 57 -8.75 26.93 29.26
C PHE A 57 -8.37 27.34 27.83
N VAL A 58 -8.74 26.52 26.83
CA VAL A 58 -8.31 26.73 25.44
C VAL A 58 -9.46 26.64 24.44
N GLN A 59 -9.25 27.25 23.28
CA GLN A 59 -9.92 26.88 22.04
C GLN A 59 -8.91 26.24 21.08
N LEU A 60 -9.26 25.08 20.51
CA LEU A 60 -8.56 24.49 19.36
C LEU A 60 -9.24 25.00 18.09
N LEU A 61 -8.47 25.68 17.25
CA LEU A 61 -8.91 26.27 16.00
C LEU A 61 -8.31 25.50 14.83
N GLN A 62 -9.11 25.20 13.81
CA GLN A 62 -8.66 24.70 12.51
C GLN A 62 -8.83 25.80 11.46
N LEU A 63 -7.87 25.96 10.56
CA LEU A 63 -8.06 26.78 9.36
C LEU A 63 -9.14 26.15 8.46
N SER A 64 -10.16 26.93 8.07
CA SER A 64 -11.17 26.53 7.09
C SER A 64 -10.70 26.83 5.66
N GLU A 65 -11.19 26.03 4.70
CA GLU A 65 -10.91 26.26 3.27
C GLU A 65 -12.10 26.89 2.55
N PHE A 66 -13.31 26.68 3.08
CA PHE A 66 -14.56 27.20 2.55
C PHE A 66 -15.31 28.08 3.57
N ASP A 67 -15.93 29.14 3.06
CA ASP A 67 -17.06 29.86 3.68
C ASP A 67 -18.35 29.51 2.92
N HIS A 68 -19.50 30.00 3.38
CA HIS A 68 -20.78 29.83 2.68
C HIS A 68 -21.55 31.15 2.57
N THR A 69 -21.95 31.51 1.35
CA THR A 69 -22.78 32.71 1.08
C THR A 69 -24.19 32.30 0.64
N PRO A 70 -25.26 32.99 1.11
CA PRO A 70 -26.62 32.70 0.67
C PRO A 70 -26.81 33.11 -0.79
N GLY A 71 -27.24 32.15 -1.62
CA GLY A 71 -27.51 32.33 -3.04
C GLY A 71 -28.98 32.11 -3.40
N ILE A 72 -29.46 32.85 -4.40
CA ILE A 72 -30.75 32.64 -5.03
C ILE A 72 -30.57 32.34 -6.53
N GLN A 73 -31.30 31.36 -7.05
CA GLN A 73 -31.37 31.04 -8.47
C GLN A 73 -32.74 31.39 -9.02
N CYS A 74 -32.75 31.87 -10.27
CA CYS A 74 -33.94 32.04 -11.09
C CYS A 74 -33.70 31.55 -12.52
N ARG A 75 -34.68 30.87 -13.10
CA ARG A 75 -34.77 30.56 -14.54
C ARG A 75 -36.19 30.79 -15.01
N ILE A 76 -36.34 31.48 -16.15
CA ILE A 76 -37.62 31.67 -16.83
C ILE A 76 -37.48 31.13 -18.25
N GLU A 77 -38.26 30.12 -18.55
CA GLU A 77 -38.30 29.44 -19.84
C GLU A 77 -39.64 29.75 -20.50
N ILE A 78 -39.62 30.16 -21.77
CA ILE A 78 -40.79 30.62 -22.52
C ILE A 78 -40.85 29.80 -23.82
N ASP A 79 -41.87 28.96 -23.94
CA ASP A 79 -42.30 28.36 -25.21
C ASP A 79 -43.53 29.13 -25.69
N ARG A 80 -43.38 29.90 -26.77
CA ARG A 80 -44.45 30.71 -27.37
C ARG A 80 -44.80 30.23 -28.77
N THR A 81 -46.08 30.32 -29.13
CA THR A 81 -46.60 30.16 -30.49
C THR A 81 -47.43 31.37 -30.88
N ILE A 82 -47.11 31.93 -32.05
CA ILE A 82 -47.77 33.07 -32.69
C ILE A 82 -48.70 32.53 -33.79
N TYR A 83 -49.94 33.01 -33.80
CA TYR A 83 -50.91 32.78 -34.87
C TYR A 83 -51.37 34.11 -35.46
N TYR A 84 -51.47 34.20 -36.78
CA TYR A 84 -52.13 35.34 -37.44
C TYR A 84 -53.65 35.21 -37.33
N CYS A 85 -54.32 36.28 -36.91
CA CYS A 85 -55.77 36.31 -36.70
C CYS A 85 -56.47 36.85 -37.96
N GLY A 86 -56.80 35.95 -38.88
CA GLY A 86 -57.45 36.30 -40.14
C GLY A 86 -58.92 36.72 -40.01
N MET A 87 -59.50 37.10 -41.15
CA MET A 87 -60.94 37.37 -41.29
C MET A 87 -61.76 36.19 -40.77
N HIS A 88 -62.91 36.48 -40.15
CA HIS A 88 -63.76 35.49 -39.44
C HIS A 88 -63.05 34.74 -38.28
N SER A 89 -61.97 35.30 -37.73
CA SER A 89 -61.16 34.69 -36.66
C SER A 89 -60.48 33.37 -37.03
N HIS A 90 -60.22 33.13 -38.32
CA HIS A 90 -59.38 32.01 -38.74
C HIS A 90 -57.93 32.22 -38.31
N VAL A 91 -57.37 31.29 -37.54
CA VAL A 91 -55.94 31.29 -37.18
C VAL A 91 -55.08 30.65 -38.28
N SER A 92 -53.94 31.25 -38.58
CA SER A 92 -52.94 30.69 -39.50
C SER A 92 -51.51 30.80 -38.95
N ILE A 93 -50.63 29.91 -39.44
CA ILE A 93 -49.23 29.80 -38.99
C ILE A 93 -48.40 30.92 -39.62
N VAL A 94 -47.55 31.58 -38.83
CA VAL A 94 -46.58 32.59 -39.31
C VAL A 94 -45.14 32.05 -39.31
N HIS A 95 -44.29 32.64 -40.14
CA HIS A 95 -42.84 32.39 -40.12
C HIS A 95 -42.26 32.77 -38.74
N ASN A 96 -41.34 31.96 -38.20
CA ASN A 96 -40.83 32.05 -36.82
C ASN A 96 -41.94 32.08 -35.73
N GLY A 97 -43.11 31.51 -36.03
CA GLY A 97 -44.28 31.54 -35.17
C GLY A 97 -44.09 30.84 -33.83
N ARG A 98 -43.44 29.67 -33.80
CA ARG A 98 -43.03 29.02 -32.54
C ARG A 98 -41.57 29.34 -32.21
N SER A 99 -41.29 29.64 -30.94
CA SER A 99 -39.94 29.80 -30.41
C SER A 99 -39.90 29.41 -28.93
N GLU A 100 -38.89 28.66 -28.53
CA GLU A 100 -38.58 28.32 -27.15
C GLU A 100 -37.26 29.00 -26.75
N TYR A 101 -37.25 29.75 -25.64
CA TYR A 101 -36.06 30.45 -25.17
C TYR A 101 -36.05 30.66 -23.65
N ILE A 102 -34.86 30.76 -23.08
CA ILE A 102 -34.67 31.24 -21.71
C ILE A 102 -34.65 32.77 -21.74
N ARG A 103 -35.45 33.40 -20.87
CA ARG A 103 -35.44 34.85 -20.66
C ARG A 103 -34.50 35.17 -19.50
N GLU A 104 -33.55 36.07 -19.74
CA GLU A 104 -32.67 36.62 -18.71
C GLU A 104 -33.46 37.32 -17.59
N VAL A 105 -33.05 37.08 -16.34
CA VAL A 105 -33.76 37.54 -15.14
C VAL A 105 -32.79 38.29 -14.24
N SER A 106 -32.78 39.63 -14.32
CA SER A 106 -31.85 40.45 -13.54
C SER A 106 -31.97 40.21 -12.03
N ALA A 107 -30.86 40.47 -11.30
CA ALA A 107 -30.74 40.23 -9.86
C ALA A 107 -31.95 40.76 -9.06
N ASP A 108 -32.41 41.97 -9.34
CA ASP A 108 -33.54 42.59 -8.63
C ASP A 108 -34.90 42.02 -9.02
N THR A 109 -35.06 41.52 -10.25
CA THR A 109 -36.24 40.74 -10.64
C THR A 109 -36.24 39.39 -9.92
N CYS A 110 -35.08 38.73 -9.80
CA CYS A 110 -34.96 37.48 -9.04
C CYS A 110 -35.24 37.69 -7.53
N LYS A 111 -34.65 38.73 -6.91
CA LYS A 111 -34.94 39.11 -5.51
C LYS A 111 -36.43 39.40 -5.29
N LYS A 112 -37.07 40.18 -6.17
CA LYS A 112 -38.52 40.45 -6.10
C LYS A 112 -39.34 39.18 -6.25
N LEU A 113 -39.01 38.31 -7.20
CA LEU A 113 -39.68 37.03 -7.41
C LEU A 113 -39.61 36.13 -6.17
N HIS A 114 -38.45 36.04 -5.51
CA HIS A 114 -38.28 35.30 -4.24
C HIS A 114 -39.03 35.96 -3.07
N ALA A 115 -39.09 37.30 -3.01
CA ALA A 115 -39.70 38.02 -1.90
C ALA A 115 -41.24 38.18 -2.00
N THR A 116 -41.80 38.27 -3.21
CA THR A 116 -43.24 38.53 -3.42
C THR A 116 -44.01 37.35 -4.02
N GLY A 117 -43.33 36.37 -4.62
CA GLY A 117 -44.00 35.30 -5.36
C GLY A 117 -44.75 35.80 -6.61
N THR A 118 -44.35 36.94 -7.17
CA THR A 118 -44.97 37.56 -8.35
C THR A 118 -43.96 37.97 -9.42
N ILE A 119 -44.41 38.03 -10.68
CA ILE A 119 -43.64 38.62 -11.79
C ILE A 119 -44.56 39.18 -12.88
N PHE A 120 -44.12 40.28 -13.49
CA PHE A 120 -44.75 40.83 -14.70
C PHE A 120 -44.00 40.34 -15.94
N LEU A 121 -44.73 39.71 -16.85
CA LEU A 121 -44.30 39.41 -18.21
C LEU A 121 -45.07 40.34 -19.16
N GLY A 122 -44.49 40.65 -20.33
CA GLY A 122 -44.98 41.73 -21.20
C GLY A 122 -46.46 41.59 -21.57
N GLY A 123 -47.18 42.71 -21.67
CA GLY A 123 -48.61 42.72 -22.05
C GLY A 123 -49.57 42.44 -20.89
N SER A 124 -49.48 43.17 -19.78
CA SER A 124 -50.37 43.09 -18.59
C SER A 124 -50.40 41.75 -17.83
N ALA A 125 -49.65 40.73 -18.27
CA ALA A 125 -49.61 39.40 -17.67
C ALA A 125 -48.82 39.38 -16.33
N LEU A 126 -49.53 39.67 -15.24
CA LEU A 126 -49.07 39.41 -13.87
C LEU A 126 -49.26 37.93 -13.52
N ILE A 127 -48.15 37.23 -13.28
CA ILE A 127 -48.18 35.89 -12.67
C ILE A 127 -47.95 36.04 -11.16
N SER A 128 -48.79 35.38 -10.36
CA SER A 128 -48.75 35.40 -8.90
C SER A 128 -48.90 34.00 -8.30
N GLY A 129 -48.67 33.90 -6.98
CA GLY A 129 -48.74 32.62 -6.25
C GLY A 129 -47.55 31.69 -6.52
N LEU A 130 -46.41 32.24 -6.94
CA LEU A 130 -45.17 31.51 -7.14
C LEU A 130 -44.50 31.26 -5.78
N LYS A 131 -44.01 30.03 -5.55
CA LYS A 131 -43.32 29.64 -4.31
C LYS A 131 -41.81 29.56 -4.54
N THR A 132 -41.04 29.98 -3.55
CA THR A 132 -39.59 29.71 -3.49
C THR A 132 -39.34 28.19 -3.46
N ASN A 133 -38.16 27.76 -3.93
CA ASN A 133 -37.80 26.34 -4.06
C ASN A 133 -38.82 25.51 -4.87
N SER A 134 -39.39 26.09 -5.92
CA SER A 134 -40.36 25.40 -6.78
C SER A 134 -40.23 25.78 -8.26
N THR A 135 -40.79 24.91 -9.10
CA THR A 135 -41.04 25.19 -10.52
C THR A 135 -42.55 25.32 -10.74
N ALA A 136 -42.97 26.40 -11.40
CA ALA A 136 -44.38 26.65 -11.71
C ALA A 136 -44.55 26.96 -13.20
N THR A 137 -45.45 26.22 -13.85
CA THR A 137 -45.83 26.45 -15.25
C THR A 137 -47.15 27.22 -15.32
N ARG A 138 -47.25 28.18 -16.25
CA ARG A 138 -48.48 28.95 -16.53
C ARG A 138 -48.61 29.20 -18.04
N SER A 139 -49.80 28.97 -18.59
CA SER A 139 -50.15 29.43 -19.93
C SER A 139 -50.59 30.89 -19.86
N ILE A 140 -50.05 31.74 -20.74
CA ILE A 140 -50.44 33.16 -20.86
C ILE A 140 -50.61 33.56 -22.33
N THR A 141 -51.38 34.63 -22.56
CA THR A 141 -51.43 35.33 -23.84
C THR A 141 -50.58 36.59 -23.71
N PHE A 142 -49.54 36.75 -24.52
CA PHE A 142 -48.60 37.87 -24.49
C PHE A 142 -49.08 39.08 -25.32
N ALA A 143 -49.84 38.82 -26.38
CA ALA A 143 -50.40 39.83 -27.29
C ALA A 143 -51.61 39.26 -28.04
N GLY A 144 -52.48 40.15 -28.53
CA GLY A 144 -53.81 39.81 -29.02
C GLY A 144 -54.73 39.26 -27.92
N SER A 145 -55.90 38.77 -28.32
CA SER A 145 -56.81 38.03 -27.45
C SER A 145 -57.47 36.87 -28.17
N ALA A 146 -57.81 35.83 -27.41
CA ALA A 146 -58.63 34.71 -27.84
C ALA A 146 -59.73 34.49 -26.80
N SER A 147 -60.98 34.48 -27.25
CA SER A 147 -62.18 34.33 -26.43
C SER A 147 -62.69 32.88 -26.45
N THR A 148 -63.44 32.48 -25.44
CA THR A 148 -63.94 31.10 -25.26
C THR A 148 -64.98 30.68 -26.29
N ASP A 149 -65.53 31.63 -27.06
CA ASP A 149 -66.39 31.41 -28.22
C ASP A 149 -65.61 31.20 -29.53
N GLY A 150 -64.27 31.11 -29.47
CA GLY A 150 -63.40 30.89 -30.61
C GLY A 150 -63.04 32.16 -31.40
N ARG A 151 -63.49 33.34 -30.97
CA ARG A 151 -63.10 34.61 -31.61
C ARG A 151 -61.67 35.00 -31.21
N CYS A 152 -60.86 35.39 -32.19
CA CYS A 152 -59.57 36.04 -31.98
C CYS A 152 -59.64 37.53 -32.33
N SER A 153 -58.77 38.32 -31.69
CA SER A 153 -58.45 39.70 -32.05
C SER A 153 -56.93 39.85 -32.05
N GLY A 154 -56.34 40.07 -33.23
CA GLY A 154 -54.89 40.22 -33.35
C GLY A 154 -54.40 41.62 -32.97
N THR A 155 -53.15 41.71 -32.54
CA THR A 155 -52.43 42.97 -32.38
C THR A 155 -51.04 42.86 -33.00
N GLN A 156 -50.34 43.98 -33.20
CA GLN A 156 -48.92 43.94 -33.51
C GLN A 156 -48.12 43.37 -32.32
N PHE A 157 -47.11 42.57 -32.60
CA PHE A 157 -46.17 42.01 -31.62
C PHE A 157 -44.75 41.98 -32.20
N SER A 158 -43.75 42.20 -31.35
CA SER A 158 -42.34 42.14 -31.73
C SER A 158 -41.51 41.57 -30.59
N ASP A 159 -40.53 40.73 -30.92
CA ASP A 159 -39.55 40.15 -30.00
C ASP A 159 -38.22 39.89 -30.75
N PRO A 160 -37.18 39.34 -30.10
CA PRO A 160 -35.87 39.13 -30.74
C PRO A 160 -35.88 38.25 -32.01
N PHE A 161 -36.97 37.52 -32.30
CA PHE A 161 -37.07 36.61 -33.45
C PHE A 161 -37.88 37.18 -34.62
N GLY A 162 -38.47 38.39 -34.47
CA GLY A 162 -39.18 39.09 -35.53
C GLY A 162 -40.23 40.11 -35.07
N THR A 163 -40.97 40.64 -36.04
CA THR A 163 -42.15 41.49 -35.84
C THR A 163 -43.28 40.96 -36.70
N TRP A 164 -44.47 40.86 -36.13
CA TRP A 164 -45.68 40.40 -36.80
C TRP A 164 -46.83 41.35 -36.52
N ASP A 165 -47.72 41.52 -37.49
CA ASP A 165 -48.93 42.34 -37.35
C ASP A 165 -50.20 41.48 -37.33
N ASN A 166 -51.23 41.97 -36.64
CA ASN A 166 -52.52 41.28 -36.45
C ASN A 166 -52.38 39.80 -35.99
N VAL A 167 -51.58 39.58 -34.95
CA VAL A 167 -51.33 38.25 -34.37
C VAL A 167 -51.90 38.09 -32.95
N VAL A 168 -52.20 36.84 -32.58
CA VAL A 168 -52.38 36.42 -31.19
C VAL A 168 -51.17 35.57 -30.80
N VAL A 169 -50.61 35.85 -29.62
CA VAL A 169 -49.39 35.21 -29.12
C VAL A 169 -49.69 34.50 -27.81
N GLN A 170 -49.68 33.18 -27.83
CA GLN A 170 -49.90 32.35 -26.66
C GLN A 170 -48.63 31.58 -26.32
N GLY A 171 -48.43 31.25 -25.05
CA GLY A 171 -47.30 30.41 -24.66
C GLY A 171 -47.36 29.91 -23.23
N THR A 172 -46.55 28.90 -22.96
CA THR A 172 -46.30 28.38 -21.61
C THR A 172 -45.01 28.96 -21.07
N VAL A 173 -45.10 29.61 -19.91
CA VAL A 173 -43.95 30.08 -19.14
C VAL A 173 -43.71 29.11 -17.99
N LYS A 174 -42.48 28.62 -17.88
CA LYS A 174 -42.01 27.75 -16.80
C LYS A 174 -40.99 28.55 -15.97
N ILE A 175 -41.37 28.85 -14.73
CA ILE A 175 -40.59 29.67 -13.80
C ILE A 175 -40.02 28.75 -12.72
N THR A 176 -38.70 28.71 -12.59
CA THR A 176 -38.00 27.96 -11.54
C THR A 176 -37.30 28.91 -10.59
N THR A 177 -37.46 28.69 -9.28
CA THR A 177 -36.72 29.40 -8.22
C THR A 177 -36.06 28.41 -7.27
N ARG A 178 -34.82 28.67 -6.85
CA ARG A 178 -34.14 27.94 -5.78
C ARG A 178 -33.41 28.90 -4.84
N SER A 179 -33.32 28.56 -3.57
CA SER A 179 -32.59 29.30 -2.53
C SER A 179 -31.66 28.31 -1.84
N LEU A 180 -30.36 28.60 -1.80
CA LEU A 180 -29.31 27.67 -1.38
C LEU A 180 -28.16 28.38 -0.65
N GLN A 181 -27.29 27.60 -0.01
CA GLN A 181 -26.00 28.08 0.46
C GLN A 181 -24.93 27.68 -0.57
N LEU A 182 -24.13 28.65 -1.01
CA LEU A 182 -23.08 28.46 -2.00
C LEU A 182 -21.71 28.38 -1.28
N PRO A 183 -20.94 27.29 -1.43
CA PRO A 183 -19.60 27.22 -0.87
C PRO A 183 -18.65 28.15 -1.64
N VAL A 184 -17.80 28.86 -0.88
CA VAL A 184 -16.87 29.88 -1.35
C VAL A 184 -15.46 29.47 -0.94
N ARG A 185 -14.55 29.22 -1.90
CA ARG A 185 -13.19 28.78 -1.59
C ARG A 185 -12.28 29.98 -1.28
N TYR A 186 -11.73 30.03 -0.06
CA TYR A 186 -10.88 31.13 0.40
C TYR A 186 -9.54 31.28 -0.32
N SER A 187 -9.03 30.23 -0.95
CA SER A 187 -7.72 30.23 -1.62
C SER A 187 -7.75 30.75 -3.05
N THR A 188 -8.89 30.64 -3.74
CA THR A 188 -9.08 31.10 -5.13
C THR A 188 -10.07 32.27 -5.26
N ASN A 189 -10.82 32.59 -4.19
CA ASN A 189 -11.91 33.57 -4.21
C ASN A 189 -13.00 33.23 -5.25
N GLU A 190 -13.29 31.93 -5.38
CA GLU A 190 -14.32 31.37 -6.26
C GLU A 190 -15.55 30.94 -5.44
N VAL A 191 -16.74 31.25 -5.96
CA VAL A 191 -18.01 30.60 -5.60
C VAL A 191 -18.16 29.35 -6.46
N ILE A 192 -18.61 28.24 -5.87
CA ILE A 192 -18.87 26.99 -6.60
C ILE A 192 -20.39 26.77 -6.67
N LEU A 193 -20.92 26.70 -7.90
CA LEU A 193 -22.34 26.47 -8.17
C LEU A 193 -22.72 24.97 -8.09
N PRO A 194 -24.01 24.62 -7.98
CA PRO A 194 -24.48 23.22 -7.92
C PRO A 194 -24.01 22.31 -9.07
N SER A 195 -23.77 22.84 -10.28
CA SER A 195 -23.19 22.07 -11.40
C SER A 195 -21.68 21.83 -11.29
N GLY A 196 -21.00 22.44 -10.32
CA GLY A 196 -19.54 22.50 -10.23
C GLY A 196 -18.89 23.65 -11.00
N ALA A 197 -19.67 24.48 -11.69
CA ALA A 197 -19.20 25.73 -12.29
C ALA A 197 -18.61 26.69 -11.23
N ARG A 198 -17.60 27.48 -11.62
CA ARG A 198 -16.86 28.38 -10.72
C ARG A 198 -16.85 29.80 -11.27
N CYS A 199 -17.08 30.77 -10.38
CA CYS A 199 -17.22 32.19 -10.72
C CYS A 199 -16.63 33.03 -9.58
N HIS A 200 -16.16 34.26 -9.80
CA HIS A 200 -15.51 35.01 -8.72
C HIS A 200 -16.52 35.60 -7.75
N VAL A 201 -16.19 35.61 -6.45
CA VAL A 201 -17.07 36.12 -5.37
C VAL A 201 -17.50 37.57 -5.61
N THR A 202 -16.63 38.35 -6.24
CA THR A 202 -16.81 39.75 -6.62
C THR A 202 -17.96 40.01 -7.59
N ASP A 203 -18.30 39.01 -8.41
CA ASP A 203 -19.13 39.21 -9.60
C ASP A 203 -20.61 39.31 -9.22
N GLY A 204 -21.01 38.70 -8.09
CA GLY A 204 -22.37 38.74 -7.54
C GLY A 204 -23.42 37.95 -8.32
N GLU A 205 -23.13 37.60 -9.57
CA GLU A 205 -23.96 36.81 -10.47
C GLU A 205 -23.13 35.78 -11.26
N CYS A 206 -23.75 34.64 -11.60
CA CYS A 206 -23.16 33.69 -12.56
C CYS A 206 -24.21 32.70 -13.10
N ASN A 207 -24.04 32.27 -14.34
CA ASN A 207 -24.92 31.27 -14.97
C ASN A 207 -24.45 29.84 -14.66
N ASP A 208 -25.34 29.06 -14.06
CA ASP A 208 -25.17 27.64 -13.78
C ASP A 208 -25.30 26.81 -15.07
N ALA A 209 -24.68 25.63 -15.16
CA ALA A 209 -24.75 24.78 -16.37
C ALA A 209 -26.20 24.36 -16.73
N ASP A 210 -27.08 24.32 -15.73
CA ASP A 210 -28.54 24.17 -15.85
C ASP A 210 -29.24 25.37 -16.53
N GLY A 211 -28.53 26.38 -17.04
CA GLY A 211 -29.12 27.60 -17.59
C GLY A 211 -29.93 28.40 -16.56
N MET A 212 -29.57 28.31 -15.27
CA MET A 212 -30.15 29.12 -14.20
C MET A 212 -29.16 30.21 -13.80
N THR A 213 -29.61 31.47 -13.75
CA THR A 213 -28.75 32.53 -13.23
C THR A 213 -28.81 32.51 -11.71
N THR A 214 -27.63 32.44 -11.10
CA THR A 214 -27.41 32.44 -9.65
C THR A 214 -26.93 33.81 -9.22
N TYR A 215 -27.46 34.30 -8.09
CA TYR A 215 -27.14 35.59 -7.50
C TYR A 215 -26.78 35.43 -6.02
N TRP A 216 -25.78 36.16 -5.54
CA TRP A 216 -25.36 36.18 -4.13
C TRP A 216 -24.94 37.58 -3.69
N SER A 217 -24.83 37.79 -2.38
CA SER A 217 -24.17 38.96 -1.83
C SER A 217 -22.66 38.74 -1.76
N THR A 218 -21.87 39.74 -2.13
CA THR A 218 -20.43 39.77 -1.88
C THR A 218 -20.17 39.62 -0.37
N LEU A 219 -19.20 38.78 0.00
CA LEU A 219 -18.86 38.59 1.41
C LEU A 219 -18.34 39.90 2.03
N PRO A 220 -18.76 40.27 3.25
CA PRO A 220 -18.22 41.44 3.93
C PRO A 220 -16.73 41.25 4.22
N ILE A 221 -15.93 42.31 4.04
CA ILE A 221 -14.49 42.29 4.28
C ILE A 221 -14.22 42.28 5.78
N ASP A 222 -14.17 41.09 6.39
CA ASP A 222 -13.70 40.91 7.76
C ASP A 222 -12.18 41.14 7.84
N SER A 223 -11.78 42.23 8.51
CA SER A 223 -10.38 42.60 8.72
C SER A 223 -9.61 41.63 9.63
N CYS A 224 -10.31 40.81 10.42
CA CYS A 224 -9.75 39.81 11.33
C CYS A 224 -9.86 38.38 10.78
N GLN A 225 -10.69 38.17 9.76
CA GLN A 225 -10.93 36.89 9.10
C GLN A 225 -11.34 35.77 10.08
N PHE A 226 -12.20 36.07 11.04
CA PHE A 226 -12.69 35.12 12.05
C PHE A 226 -13.38 33.90 11.39
N ASN A 227 -14.05 34.09 10.25
CA ASN A 227 -14.67 33.00 9.50
C ASN A 227 -13.65 31.96 8.96
N ARG A 228 -12.38 32.36 8.74
CA ARG A 228 -11.29 31.45 8.30
C ARG A 228 -10.81 30.45 9.35
N TYR A 229 -11.39 30.47 10.55
CA TYR A 229 -11.08 29.52 11.61
C TYR A 229 -12.35 28.86 12.11
N ASP A 230 -12.36 27.54 12.21
CA ASP A 230 -13.43 26.76 12.83
C ASP A 230 -12.97 26.17 14.16
N VAL A 231 -13.84 26.21 15.17
CA VAL A 231 -13.53 25.74 16.53
C VAL A 231 -13.77 24.24 16.61
N LEU A 232 -12.73 23.44 16.80
CA LEU A 232 -12.84 21.98 16.96
C LEU A 232 -13.02 21.55 18.42
N TYR A 233 -12.58 22.39 19.36
CA TYR A 233 -12.71 22.15 20.80
C TYR A 233 -12.69 23.47 21.57
N GLN A 234 -13.44 23.52 22.67
CA GLN A 234 -13.43 24.62 23.63
C GLN A 234 -13.60 24.05 25.04
N GLY A 235 -12.63 24.25 25.93
CA GLY A 235 -12.66 23.66 27.27
C GLY A 235 -11.30 23.64 27.97
N PRO A 236 -11.21 22.98 29.14
CA PRO A 236 -9.95 22.80 29.86
C PRO A 236 -9.00 21.83 29.14
N ALA A 237 -7.72 22.21 29.07
CA ALA A 237 -6.63 21.40 28.57
C ALA A 237 -5.46 21.43 29.56
N TYR A 238 -4.62 20.39 29.51
CA TYR A 238 -3.39 20.38 30.30
C TYR A 238 -2.22 20.91 29.47
N ARG A 239 -1.62 21.99 29.95
CA ARG A 239 -0.34 22.53 29.49
C ARG A 239 0.79 21.78 30.19
N LEU A 240 1.72 21.27 29.39
CA LEU A 240 2.90 20.52 29.84
C LEU A 240 4.16 21.32 29.47
N THR A 241 4.99 21.62 30.48
CA THR A 241 6.29 22.30 30.31
C THR A 241 7.38 21.53 31.06
N SER A 242 8.37 20.98 30.35
CA SER A 242 9.54 20.32 30.98
C SER A 242 10.77 21.22 30.87
N THR A 243 11.22 21.71 32.02
CA THR A 243 12.37 22.62 32.17
C THR A 243 13.67 21.83 32.29
N SER A 244 14.08 21.15 31.23
CA SER A 244 15.37 20.45 31.20
C SER A 244 16.52 21.47 31.12
N MET A 245 17.51 21.33 32.02
CA MET A 245 18.64 22.25 32.21
C MET A 245 19.54 22.47 30.97
N GLN A 246 19.31 21.76 29.87
CA GLN A 246 20.14 21.83 28.65
C GLN A 246 19.35 22.04 27.36
N LYS A 247 18.01 21.94 27.37
CA LYS A 247 17.13 22.23 26.23
C LYS A 247 15.74 22.64 26.70
N GLU A 248 15.23 23.77 26.20
CA GLU A 248 13.80 24.04 26.22
C GLU A 248 13.06 22.93 25.46
N THR A 249 12.07 22.32 26.10
CA THR A 249 11.13 21.43 25.43
C THR A 249 9.92 22.25 24.98
N PRO A 250 9.36 22.02 23.78
CA PRO A 250 8.22 22.78 23.31
C PRO A 250 7.00 22.48 24.20
N THR A 251 6.28 23.53 24.60
CA THR A 251 5.06 23.41 25.42
C THR A 251 4.03 22.53 24.73
N ILE A 252 3.58 21.45 25.38
CA ILE A 252 2.57 20.53 24.81
C ILE A 252 1.22 20.80 25.48
N TYR A 253 0.17 20.97 24.68
CA TYR A 253 -1.21 21.01 25.14
C TYR A 253 -1.86 19.66 24.88
N THR A 254 -2.45 19.05 25.90
CA THR A 254 -3.12 17.75 25.79
C THR A 254 -4.55 17.79 26.34
N VAL A 255 -5.47 17.19 25.61
CA VAL A 255 -6.88 17.02 25.97
C VAL A 255 -7.25 15.55 25.80
N THR A 256 -7.87 14.99 26.84
CA THR A 256 -8.31 13.58 26.89
C THR A 256 -9.74 13.51 27.41
N THR A 257 -10.70 13.91 26.58
CA THR A 257 -12.14 13.72 26.86
C THR A 257 -12.68 12.51 26.09
N LYS A 258 -13.96 12.17 26.29
CA LYS A 258 -14.62 11.09 25.54
C LYS A 258 -14.69 11.40 24.04
N ASP A 259 -15.00 12.66 23.71
CA ASP A 259 -15.33 13.09 22.35
C ASP A 259 -14.11 13.69 21.61
N THR A 260 -13.19 14.32 22.34
CA THR A 260 -11.97 14.94 21.79
C THR A 260 -10.69 14.44 22.48
N THR A 261 -9.74 14.00 21.67
CA THR A 261 -8.43 13.51 22.09
C THR A 261 -7.35 14.08 21.18
N PHE A 262 -6.46 14.91 21.71
CA PHE A 262 -5.30 15.45 20.99
C PHE A 262 -4.14 15.74 21.95
N ALA A 263 -2.92 15.67 21.43
CA ALA A 263 -1.76 16.35 22.01
C ALA A 263 -1.07 17.13 20.89
N LEU A 264 -0.74 18.40 21.13
CA LEU A 264 -0.14 19.30 20.14
C LEU A 264 0.93 20.16 20.80
N ALA A 265 2.11 20.24 20.18
CA ALA A 265 3.24 21.03 20.65
C ALA A 265 3.22 22.44 20.03
N LYS A 266 3.33 23.47 20.87
CA LYS A 266 3.55 24.85 20.44
C LYS A 266 4.87 24.93 19.67
N THR A 267 4.81 25.40 18.43
CA THR A 267 5.99 25.70 17.60
C THR A 267 6.32 27.18 17.62
N ASN A 268 5.32 28.05 17.44
CA ASN A 268 5.44 29.50 17.36
C ASN A 268 4.17 30.17 17.91
N GLU A 269 4.15 31.50 17.94
CA GLU A 269 3.00 32.32 18.32
C GLU A 269 2.87 33.55 17.40
N PHE A 270 1.66 34.02 17.17
CA PHE A 270 1.38 35.24 16.41
C PHE A 270 0.14 35.96 16.94
N ASN A 271 0.03 37.26 16.67
CA ASN A 271 -1.11 38.07 17.10
C ASN A 271 -2.12 38.21 15.94
N LEU A 272 -3.40 37.96 16.21
CA LEU A 272 -4.50 38.13 15.27
C LEU A 272 -5.63 38.90 15.97
N CYS A 273 -5.86 40.15 15.57
CA CYS A 273 -6.84 41.06 16.17
C CYS A 273 -6.83 41.09 17.72
N GLY A 274 -5.65 41.20 18.31
CA GLY A 274 -5.44 41.26 19.77
C GLY A 274 -5.39 39.89 20.47
N TYR A 275 -5.81 38.81 19.81
CA TYR A 275 -5.65 37.45 20.33
C TYR A 275 -4.25 36.91 20.03
N LYS A 276 -3.66 36.22 21.01
CA LYS A 276 -2.35 35.58 20.89
C LYS A 276 -2.53 34.12 20.49
N ILE A 277 -2.46 33.85 19.19
CA ILE A 277 -2.68 32.53 18.61
C ILE A 277 -1.38 31.72 18.63
N LEU A 278 -1.43 30.52 19.21
CA LEU A 278 -0.33 29.57 19.24
C LEU A 278 -0.39 28.67 18.00
N ARG A 279 0.71 28.60 17.26
CA ARG A 279 0.87 27.67 16.14
C ARG A 279 1.37 26.32 16.65
N THR A 280 0.79 25.23 16.16
CA THR A 280 1.18 23.87 16.54
C THR A 280 2.21 23.27 15.57
N GLU A 281 2.56 21.99 15.71
CA GLU A 281 3.31 21.26 14.68
C GLU A 281 2.45 20.95 13.45
N HIS A 282 1.12 20.97 13.58
CA HIS A 282 0.20 20.68 12.48
C HIS A 282 -0.19 21.96 11.71
N PRO A 283 -0.04 22.02 10.37
CA PRO A 283 -0.09 23.27 9.61
C PRO A 283 -1.46 23.97 9.61
N LYS A 284 -2.55 23.22 9.80
CA LYS A 284 -3.92 23.76 9.89
C LYS A 284 -4.43 23.99 11.32
N LEU A 285 -3.72 23.55 12.37
CA LEU A 285 -4.24 23.58 13.75
C LEU A 285 -3.51 24.62 14.62
N PHE A 286 -4.30 25.35 15.38
CA PHE A 286 -3.87 26.46 16.22
C PHE A 286 -4.56 26.38 17.59
N ILE A 287 -3.90 26.87 18.62
CA ILE A 287 -4.44 26.89 19.99
C ILE A 287 -4.51 28.33 20.47
N LEU A 288 -5.61 28.70 21.10
CA LEU A 288 -5.73 29.95 21.86
C LEU A 288 -5.92 29.61 23.34
N GLU A 289 -4.99 30.03 24.19
CA GLU A 289 -5.24 30.13 25.64
C GLU A 289 -6.20 31.29 25.90
N THR A 290 -7.27 31.05 26.65
CA THR A 290 -8.31 32.04 26.96
C THR A 290 -8.96 31.76 28.32
N GLN A 291 -10.07 32.43 28.63
CA GLN A 291 -10.84 32.26 29.86
C GLN A 291 -12.28 31.83 29.52
N PRO A 292 -13.00 31.12 30.41
CA PRO A 292 -14.42 30.85 30.24
C PRO A 292 -15.20 32.14 29.93
N GLY A 293 -16.03 32.11 28.88
CA GLY A 293 -16.78 33.29 28.40
C GLY A 293 -16.02 34.23 27.47
N ARG A 294 -14.69 34.11 27.33
CA ARG A 294 -13.89 34.82 26.31
C ARG A 294 -13.52 33.86 25.19
N THR A 295 -13.99 34.13 23.97
CA THR A 295 -13.77 33.26 22.80
C THR A 295 -13.40 34.09 21.57
N PHE A 296 -12.59 33.50 20.69
CA PHE A 296 -12.22 34.08 19.40
C PHE A 296 -13.35 33.92 18.36
N LYS A 297 -13.97 32.74 18.34
CA LYS A 297 -15.20 32.42 17.61
C LYS A 297 -16.08 31.59 18.55
N VAL A 298 -17.40 31.75 18.45
CA VAL A 298 -18.34 30.90 19.19
C VAL A 298 -18.25 29.48 18.63
N HIS A 299 -18.14 28.47 19.50
CA HIS A 299 -18.16 27.07 19.09
C HIS A 299 -19.51 26.72 18.44
N SER A 300 -19.49 26.43 17.14
CA SER A 300 -20.65 26.13 16.30
C SER A 300 -20.39 24.85 15.50
N LYS A 301 -21.44 24.30 14.86
CA LYS A 301 -21.29 23.13 13.99
C LYS A 301 -20.48 23.49 12.75
N VAL A 302 -19.29 22.92 12.63
CA VAL A 302 -18.39 23.03 11.46
C VAL A 302 -19.04 22.45 10.21
N SER A 303 -18.84 23.06 9.03
CA SER A 303 -19.32 22.47 7.76
C SER A 303 -18.55 21.22 7.41
N ILE A 304 -19.22 20.26 6.77
CA ILE A 304 -18.61 19.00 6.29
C ILE A 304 -17.45 19.31 5.33
N ASP A 305 -17.59 20.36 4.50
CA ASP A 305 -16.57 20.81 3.54
C ASP A 305 -15.24 21.22 4.19
N ASN A 306 -15.27 21.61 5.47
CA ASN A 306 -14.10 22.02 6.26
C ASN A 306 -13.55 20.90 7.17
N LEU A 307 -14.19 19.73 7.27
CA LEU A 307 -13.75 18.64 8.15
C LEU A 307 -12.60 17.84 7.54
N ASP A 308 -11.37 18.19 7.90
CA ASP A 308 -10.16 17.56 7.41
C ASP A 308 -9.85 16.26 8.18
N ILE A 309 -10.27 15.12 7.62
CA ILE A 309 -10.08 13.78 8.21
C ILE A 309 -8.60 13.43 8.42
N PHE A 310 -7.70 13.91 7.56
CA PHE A 310 -6.25 13.69 7.73
C PHE A 310 -5.71 14.46 8.93
N SER A 311 -6.16 15.70 9.14
CA SER A 311 -5.83 16.51 10.31
C SER A 311 -6.30 15.83 11.61
N TYR A 312 -7.53 15.29 11.60
CA TYR A 312 -8.07 14.54 12.72
C TYR A 312 -7.24 13.28 13.03
N VAL A 313 -6.95 12.45 12.02
CA VAL A 313 -6.14 11.23 12.17
C VAL A 313 -4.71 11.53 12.60
N ASN A 314 -4.06 12.55 12.01
CA ASN A 314 -2.71 12.98 12.38
C ASN A 314 -2.63 13.42 13.85
N SER A 315 -3.62 14.16 14.36
CA SER A 315 -3.63 14.58 15.77
C SER A 315 -3.72 13.41 16.76
N LYS A 316 -4.33 12.29 16.36
CA LYS A 316 -4.34 11.03 17.13
C LYS A 316 -2.99 10.30 17.08
N PHE A 317 -2.31 10.27 15.94
CA PHE A 317 -0.96 9.71 15.86
C PHE A 317 0.04 10.49 16.73
N ILE A 318 -0.02 11.83 16.72
CA ILE A 318 0.78 12.68 17.59
C ILE A 318 0.45 12.39 19.07
N TYR A 319 -0.84 12.26 19.43
CA TYR A 319 -1.24 11.87 20.78
C TYR A 319 -0.64 10.54 21.23
N VAL A 320 -0.69 9.49 20.39
CA VAL A 320 -0.10 8.18 20.69
C VAL A 320 1.43 8.27 20.85
N GLU A 321 2.12 9.01 19.98
CA GLU A 321 3.56 9.26 20.10
C GLU A 321 3.92 9.96 21.41
N LYS A 322 3.21 11.04 21.79
CA LYS A 322 3.48 11.76 23.04
C LYS A 322 3.16 10.91 24.27
N HIS A 323 2.09 10.12 24.24
CA HIS A 323 1.73 9.21 25.33
C HIS A 323 2.80 8.13 25.54
N LEU A 324 3.19 7.41 24.47
CA LEU A 324 4.24 6.39 24.52
C LEU A 324 5.58 6.99 24.98
N LYS A 325 5.96 8.17 24.48
CA LYS A 325 7.17 8.87 24.91
C LYS A 325 7.15 9.17 26.41
N THR A 326 6.00 9.58 26.95
CA THR A 326 5.83 9.89 28.37
C THR A 326 6.01 8.63 29.23
N GLN A 327 5.31 7.54 28.87
CA GLN A 327 5.40 6.26 29.55
C GLN A 327 6.81 5.65 29.52
N LEU A 328 7.50 5.72 28.37
CA LEU A 328 8.90 5.27 28.25
C LEU A 328 9.88 6.12 29.07
N THR A 329 9.62 7.43 29.21
CA THR A 329 10.45 8.33 30.03
C THR A 329 10.28 8.02 31.53
N GLN A 330 9.06 7.72 31.96
CA GLN A 330 8.78 7.28 33.35
C GLN A 330 9.43 5.93 33.63
N LEU A 331 9.22 4.92 32.77
CA LEU A 331 9.86 3.61 32.91
C LEU A 331 11.41 3.69 32.93
N TYR A 332 12.00 4.60 32.14
CA TYR A 332 13.43 4.85 32.18
C TYR A 332 13.91 5.42 33.52
N ARG A 333 13.17 6.38 34.11
CA ARG A 333 13.44 6.90 35.46
C ARG A 333 13.44 5.77 36.48
N ASP A 334 12.36 4.99 36.52
CA ASP A 334 12.16 3.92 37.50
C ASP A 334 13.28 2.88 37.43
N ILE A 335 13.70 2.49 36.21
CA ILE A 335 14.81 1.55 35.99
C ILE A 335 16.15 2.15 36.43
N MET A 336 16.41 3.45 36.15
CA MET A 336 17.65 4.10 36.60
C MET A 336 17.71 4.25 38.13
N GLU A 337 16.58 4.56 38.77
CA GLU A 337 16.48 4.70 40.22
C GLU A 337 16.67 3.34 40.92
N GLN A 338 15.97 2.29 40.45
CA GLN A 338 16.18 0.91 40.93
C GLN A 338 17.61 0.41 40.70
N LYS A 339 18.20 0.72 39.53
CA LYS A 339 19.61 0.37 39.24
C LYS A 339 20.56 1.07 40.22
N CYS A 340 20.34 2.36 40.49
CA CYS A 340 21.17 3.11 41.43
C CYS A 340 21.02 2.59 42.87
N ALA A 341 19.80 2.28 43.31
CA ALA A 341 19.56 1.66 44.61
C ALA A 341 20.27 0.30 44.75
N LEU A 342 20.26 -0.53 43.70
CA LEU A 342 20.99 -1.81 43.67
C LEU A 342 22.51 -1.61 43.64
N GLU A 343 23.04 -0.65 42.87
CA GLU A 343 24.46 -0.32 42.86
C GLU A 343 24.93 0.22 44.23
N ARG A 344 24.09 1.01 44.91
CA ARG A 344 24.31 1.44 46.30
C ARG A 344 24.33 0.25 47.26
N GLN A 345 23.37 -0.65 47.21
CA GLN A 345 23.38 -1.87 48.04
C GLN A 345 24.61 -2.75 47.79
N ILE A 346 25.10 -2.83 46.53
CA ILE A 346 26.34 -3.54 46.21
C ILE A 346 27.57 -2.85 46.83
N LEU A 347 27.58 -1.51 46.89
CA LEU A 347 28.63 -0.74 47.56
C LEU A 347 28.56 -0.87 49.09
N GLU A 348 27.37 -0.83 49.70
CA GLU A 348 27.16 -1.06 51.13
C GLU A 348 27.66 -2.46 51.54
N ASN A 349 27.32 -3.48 50.75
CA ASN A 349 27.84 -4.85 50.91
C ASN A 349 29.34 -5.00 50.61
N ALA A 350 29.97 -4.06 49.89
CA ALA A 350 31.41 -4.05 49.69
C ALA A 350 32.14 -3.35 50.85
N LEU A 351 31.59 -2.25 51.38
CA LEU A 351 32.12 -1.55 52.55
C LEU A 351 32.17 -2.47 53.79
N SER A 352 31.21 -3.39 53.97
CA SER A 352 31.24 -4.36 55.07
C SER A 352 32.47 -5.27 55.09
N LEU A 353 33.18 -5.40 53.97
CA LEU A 353 34.42 -6.17 53.85
C LEU A 353 35.69 -5.33 54.13
N ALA A 354 35.58 -4.01 54.25
CA ALA A 354 36.74 -3.11 54.44
C ALA A 354 37.58 -3.44 55.69
N SER A 355 36.96 -4.00 56.73
CA SER A 355 37.61 -4.41 57.99
C SER A 355 38.03 -5.88 58.05
N ILE A 356 37.55 -6.73 57.13
CA ILE A 356 37.75 -8.19 57.17
C ILE A 356 38.64 -8.66 56.02
N ALA A 357 38.43 -8.13 54.81
CA ALA A 357 39.14 -8.50 53.58
C ALA A 357 39.17 -7.30 52.61
N PRO A 358 40.07 -6.32 52.82
CA PRO A 358 40.08 -5.08 52.04
C PRO A 358 40.54 -5.26 50.58
N ASP A 359 41.27 -6.33 50.26
CA ASP A 359 41.61 -6.69 48.88
C ASP A 359 40.41 -7.28 48.11
N GLU A 360 39.57 -8.07 48.78
CA GLU A 360 38.26 -8.52 48.28
C GLU A 360 37.29 -7.34 48.08
N MET A 361 37.27 -6.39 49.02
CA MET A 361 36.52 -5.13 48.91
C MET A 361 36.96 -4.34 47.67
N ALA A 362 38.27 -4.11 47.52
CA ALA A 362 38.87 -3.44 46.36
C ALA A 362 38.51 -4.14 45.03
N HIS A 363 38.63 -5.47 44.99
CA HIS A 363 38.32 -6.27 43.81
C HIS A 363 36.82 -6.26 43.45
N ARG A 364 35.91 -6.21 44.44
CA ARG A 364 34.46 -6.08 44.20
C ARG A 364 34.07 -4.72 43.64
N ILE A 365 34.62 -3.64 44.19
CA ILE A 365 34.33 -2.26 43.72
C ILE A 365 34.91 -2.05 42.32
N MET A 366 36.19 -2.39 42.12
CA MET A 366 36.89 -2.14 40.85
C MET A 366 36.60 -3.19 39.76
N LYS A 367 35.92 -4.29 40.11
CA LYS A 367 35.50 -5.40 39.22
C LYS A 367 36.64 -6.01 38.39
N THR A 368 37.89 -5.79 38.80
CA THR A 368 39.12 -6.12 38.07
C THR A 368 40.21 -6.56 39.06
N PRO A 369 41.23 -7.34 38.62
CA PRO A 369 42.40 -7.68 39.44
C PRO A 369 43.41 -6.52 39.47
N GLY A 370 44.39 -6.59 40.37
CA GLY A 370 45.46 -5.59 40.49
C GLY A 370 45.13 -4.37 41.33
N TYR A 371 44.03 -4.40 42.08
CA TYR A 371 43.68 -3.41 43.08
C TYR A 371 43.70 -4.07 44.47
N THR A 372 44.33 -3.39 45.44
CA THR A 372 44.28 -3.72 46.87
C THR A 372 43.77 -2.52 47.64
N ALA A 373 43.49 -2.67 48.94
CA ALA A 373 43.17 -1.54 49.79
C ALA A 373 43.73 -1.67 51.22
N ILE A 374 43.91 -0.53 51.88
CA ILE A 374 44.39 -0.42 53.26
C ILE A 374 43.49 0.54 54.03
N MET A 375 42.90 0.09 55.14
CA MET A 375 42.12 0.93 56.05
C MET A 375 43.05 1.85 56.85
N ALA A 376 42.66 3.11 57.02
CA ALA A 376 43.31 4.10 57.86
C ALA A 376 42.24 4.93 58.60
N GLY A 377 41.71 4.39 59.71
CA GLY A 377 40.58 4.98 60.42
C GLY A 377 39.29 4.89 59.60
N GLU A 378 38.55 5.99 59.50
CA GLU A 378 37.28 6.11 58.76
C GLU A 378 37.46 6.23 57.22
N VAL A 379 38.70 6.11 56.75
CA VAL A 379 39.09 6.20 55.33
C VAL A 379 39.73 4.89 54.90
N ILE A 380 39.50 4.52 53.63
CA ILE A 380 40.20 3.40 53.00
C ILE A 380 40.98 3.88 51.77
N HIS A 381 42.27 3.53 51.72
CA HIS A 381 43.16 3.84 50.60
C HIS A 381 43.13 2.68 49.61
N LEU A 382 42.45 2.87 48.48
CA LEU A 382 42.48 1.97 47.34
C LEU A 382 43.79 2.18 46.57
N ILE A 383 44.53 1.11 46.31
CA ILE A 383 45.86 1.13 45.68
C ILE A 383 45.82 0.32 44.39
N LYS A 384 46.16 0.96 43.27
CA LYS A 384 46.36 0.29 41.98
C LYS A 384 47.81 -0.17 41.85
N CYS A 385 48.01 -1.48 41.74
CA CYS A 385 49.31 -2.12 41.66
C CYS A 385 49.77 -2.34 40.21
N VAL A 386 51.07 -2.52 39.99
CA VAL A 386 51.67 -2.56 38.65
C VAL A 386 51.60 -3.98 38.07
N PRO A 387 51.05 -4.21 36.87
CA PRO A 387 51.02 -5.53 36.24
C PRO A 387 52.44 -6.00 35.88
N VAL A 388 52.76 -7.25 36.22
CA VAL A 388 54.07 -7.87 35.98
C VAL A 388 53.94 -9.33 35.54
N GLU A 389 54.86 -9.79 34.69
CA GLU A 389 54.88 -11.17 34.20
C GLU A 389 55.47 -12.14 35.25
N CYS A 390 54.74 -13.21 35.55
CA CYS A 390 55.14 -14.24 36.50
C CYS A 390 55.18 -15.62 35.83
N ARG A 391 56.01 -16.53 36.36
CA ARG A 391 56.06 -17.95 35.96
C ARG A 391 55.64 -18.84 37.12
N ILE A 392 54.80 -19.84 36.87
CA ILE A 392 54.33 -20.79 37.90
C ILE A 392 55.52 -21.60 38.45
N ARG A 393 55.56 -21.76 39.77
CA ARG A 393 56.59 -22.53 40.48
C ARG A 393 55.98 -23.83 41.01
N GLN A 394 56.59 -24.97 40.70
CA GLN A 394 56.22 -26.25 41.32
C GLN A 394 56.75 -26.31 42.75
N THR A 395 55.95 -26.84 43.67
CA THR A 395 56.27 -27.03 45.09
C THR A 395 55.81 -28.41 45.54
N SER A 396 56.55 -29.04 46.47
CA SER A 396 56.15 -30.32 47.08
C SER A 396 54.98 -30.20 48.06
N VAL A 397 54.74 -28.99 48.56
CA VAL A 397 53.67 -28.63 49.51
C VAL A 397 52.63 -27.78 48.78
N CYS A 398 51.35 -27.94 49.14
CA CYS A 398 50.24 -27.17 48.58
C CYS A 398 50.00 -25.86 49.35
N TYR A 399 49.45 -24.88 48.63
CA TYR A 399 49.17 -23.53 49.12
C TYR A 399 47.76 -23.08 48.70
N ASN A 400 47.22 -22.06 49.37
CA ASN A 400 45.99 -21.39 48.93
C ASN A 400 46.27 -20.38 47.79
N GLU A 401 47.40 -19.70 47.87
CA GLU A 401 47.94 -18.74 46.91
C GLU A 401 48.81 -19.47 45.88
N LEU A 402 48.71 -19.11 44.60
CA LEU A 402 49.43 -19.80 43.52
C LEU A 402 50.95 -19.51 43.61
N PRO A 403 51.83 -20.51 43.81
CA PRO A 403 53.27 -20.27 43.89
C PRO A 403 53.84 -19.83 42.54
N VAL A 404 54.59 -18.73 42.53
CA VAL A 404 55.16 -18.13 41.32
C VAL A 404 56.62 -17.70 41.51
N THR A 405 57.26 -17.36 40.40
CA THR A 405 58.56 -16.70 40.33
C THR A 405 58.47 -15.42 39.50
N HIS A 406 59.09 -14.36 40.00
CA HIS A 406 59.27 -13.07 39.31
C HIS A 406 60.65 -12.52 39.69
N GLN A 407 61.44 -12.04 38.71
CA GLN A 407 62.83 -11.57 38.92
C GLN A 407 63.70 -12.55 39.76
N ASN A 408 63.60 -13.85 39.48
CA ASN A 408 64.23 -14.96 40.23
C ASN A 408 63.88 -15.04 41.73
N ARG A 409 62.93 -14.24 42.22
CA ARG A 409 62.39 -14.34 43.59
C ARG A 409 61.20 -15.30 43.61
N SER A 410 61.17 -16.17 44.61
CA SER A 410 60.00 -16.98 44.92
C SER A 410 58.95 -16.10 45.58
N LEU A 411 57.75 -16.06 45.01
CA LEU A 411 56.60 -15.31 45.49
C LEU A 411 55.35 -16.20 45.42
N PHE A 412 54.22 -15.65 45.84
CA PHE A 412 52.89 -16.25 45.72
C PHE A 412 51.93 -15.23 45.12
N LEU A 413 50.86 -15.73 44.48
CA LEU A 413 49.87 -14.92 43.78
C LEU A 413 48.50 -15.14 44.42
N LEU A 414 47.92 -14.08 44.99
CA LEU A 414 46.64 -14.13 45.68
C LEU A 414 45.48 -14.53 44.74
N PRO A 415 44.51 -15.33 45.21
CA PRO A 415 43.33 -15.68 44.43
C PRO A 415 42.50 -14.43 44.12
N ARG A 416 41.86 -14.42 42.95
CA ARG A 416 41.00 -13.34 42.40
C ARG A 416 41.70 -11.99 42.18
N SER A 417 42.25 -11.36 43.20
CA SER A 417 42.94 -10.06 43.15
C SER A 417 44.26 -10.11 42.35
N ARG A 418 44.93 -11.27 42.32
CA ARG A 418 46.23 -11.51 41.63
C ARG A 418 47.39 -10.62 42.10
N ILE A 419 47.33 -10.15 43.33
CA ILE A 419 48.42 -9.42 43.98
C ILE A 419 49.56 -10.39 44.33
N LEU A 420 50.80 -9.94 44.20
CA LEU A 420 52.00 -10.69 44.60
C LEU A 420 52.30 -10.53 46.09
N THR A 421 52.49 -11.65 46.78
CA THR A 421 52.91 -11.73 48.19
C THR A 421 54.24 -12.49 48.33
N LYS A 422 54.97 -12.23 49.42
CA LYS A 422 56.23 -12.92 49.76
C LYS A 422 56.01 -14.29 50.44
N SER A 423 54.84 -14.48 51.04
CA SER A 423 54.43 -15.64 51.81
C SER A 423 53.09 -16.17 51.30
N GLY A 424 52.90 -17.49 51.39
CA GLY A 424 51.64 -18.17 51.11
C GLY A 424 51.26 -19.07 52.28
N THR A 425 49.95 -19.25 52.46
CA THR A 425 49.31 -20.10 53.45
C THR A 425 49.41 -21.56 53.01
N ILE A 426 50.15 -22.37 53.78
CA ILE A 426 50.26 -23.81 53.57
C ILE A 426 48.91 -24.49 53.83
N LYS A 427 48.56 -25.47 53.00
CA LYS A 427 47.36 -26.31 53.13
C LYS A 427 47.68 -27.76 52.72
N ASP A 428 46.98 -28.72 53.30
CA ASP A 428 47.06 -30.13 52.91
C ASP A 428 46.69 -30.36 51.44
N CYS A 429 47.48 -31.17 50.73
CA CYS A 429 47.24 -31.54 49.35
C CYS A 429 46.08 -32.54 49.23
N ASN A 430 44.86 -32.04 49.08
CA ASN A 430 43.64 -32.84 48.97
C ASN A 430 43.12 -32.87 47.52
N GLU A 431 42.94 -34.05 46.94
CA GLU A 431 42.47 -34.23 45.56
C GLU A 431 40.96 -34.01 45.36
N LEU A 432 40.16 -34.14 46.44
CA LEU A 432 38.72 -33.87 46.45
C LEU A 432 38.41 -32.39 46.63
N LEU A 433 39.24 -31.67 47.39
CA LEU A 433 39.12 -30.22 47.66
C LEU A 433 40.40 -29.44 47.28
N PRO A 434 40.90 -29.56 46.04
CA PRO A 434 42.14 -28.95 45.59
C PRO A 434 41.99 -27.44 45.44
N THR A 435 43.08 -26.70 45.64
CA THR A 435 43.14 -25.27 45.30
C THR A 435 43.07 -25.13 43.77
N MET A 436 42.06 -24.41 43.24
CA MET A 436 41.83 -24.28 41.80
C MET A 436 42.06 -22.85 41.29
N TYR A 437 42.79 -22.72 40.16
CA TYR A 437 43.08 -21.44 39.51
C TYR A 437 42.67 -21.44 38.04
N LYS A 438 42.10 -20.31 37.58
CA LYS A 438 41.77 -20.07 36.17
C LYS A 438 42.93 -19.34 35.47
N ILE A 439 43.60 -20.03 34.55
CA ILE A 439 44.82 -19.61 33.83
C ILE A 439 44.56 -19.80 32.34
N HIS A 440 44.77 -18.76 31.52
CA HIS A 440 44.50 -18.79 30.06
C HIS A 440 43.12 -19.33 29.68
N ASN A 441 42.10 -18.96 30.46
CA ASN A 441 40.71 -19.43 30.40
C ASN A 441 40.45 -20.89 30.83
N THR A 442 41.47 -21.74 30.88
CA THR A 442 41.44 -23.10 31.42
C THR A 442 41.49 -23.11 32.97
N TRP A 443 40.99 -24.16 33.61
CA TRP A 443 41.08 -24.37 35.05
C TRP A 443 42.11 -25.44 35.41
N TYR A 444 42.93 -25.17 36.44
CA TYR A 444 43.97 -26.07 36.91
C TYR A 444 43.83 -26.33 38.41
N ARG A 445 44.01 -27.59 38.82
CA ARG A 445 44.13 -28.04 40.21
C ARG A 445 45.60 -27.93 40.64
N MET A 446 45.86 -27.12 41.66
CA MET A 446 47.20 -26.86 42.20
C MET A 446 47.57 -27.87 43.29
N LEU A 447 47.74 -29.12 42.84
CA LEU A 447 48.46 -30.16 43.55
C LEU A 447 49.97 -30.04 43.24
N PRO A 448 50.88 -30.78 43.90
CA PRO A 448 52.32 -30.72 43.58
C PRO A 448 52.60 -31.09 42.13
N ARG A 449 51.72 -31.94 41.56
CA ARG A 449 51.36 -32.15 40.15
C ARG A 449 50.28 -31.18 39.63
N PRO A 450 50.53 -29.97 39.10
CA PRO A 450 49.46 -29.16 38.51
C PRO A 450 48.77 -29.90 37.37
N THR A 451 47.44 -30.02 37.43
CA THR A 451 46.64 -30.80 36.46
C THR A 451 45.47 -29.97 35.94
N GLU A 452 45.10 -30.15 34.67
CA GLU A 452 43.92 -29.51 34.09
C GLU A 452 42.63 -30.12 34.66
N SER A 453 41.56 -29.31 34.71
CA SER A 453 40.26 -29.70 35.25
C SER A 453 39.13 -29.03 34.48
N LEU A 454 37.98 -29.71 34.45
CA LEU A 454 36.70 -29.08 34.12
C LEU A 454 36.46 -27.86 35.02
N ALA A 455 35.76 -26.87 34.47
CA ALA A 455 35.38 -25.66 35.17
C ALA A 455 34.34 -25.95 36.28
N PRO A 456 34.43 -25.32 37.46
CA PRO A 456 33.37 -25.39 38.46
C PRO A 456 32.09 -24.69 37.94
N PRO A 457 30.89 -25.14 38.37
CA PRO A 457 29.63 -24.52 37.98
C PRO A 457 29.53 -23.08 38.49
N THR A 458 29.03 -22.17 37.65
CA THR A 458 28.80 -20.78 38.01
C THR A 458 27.50 -20.61 38.80
N ILE A 459 27.54 -19.81 39.87
CA ILE A 459 26.34 -19.52 40.67
C ILE A 459 25.36 -18.66 39.84
N GLN A 460 24.17 -19.23 39.63
CA GLN A 460 22.99 -18.61 39.03
C GLN A 460 22.42 -17.42 39.85
N PRO A 461 22.16 -16.19 39.36
CA PRO A 461 21.14 -15.37 40.02
C PRO A 461 19.76 -16.04 39.84
N LEU A 462 18.92 -16.00 40.88
CA LEU A 462 17.59 -16.63 40.84
C LEU A 462 16.59 -15.89 39.94
N THR A 463 16.86 -14.62 39.63
CA THR A 463 16.02 -13.75 38.81
C THR A 463 16.11 -14.10 37.32
N ARG A 464 14.99 -14.53 36.73
CA ARG A 464 14.83 -14.65 35.27
C ARG A 464 13.99 -13.47 34.76
N PRO A 465 14.47 -12.65 33.81
CA PRO A 465 13.65 -11.60 33.21
C PRO A 465 12.56 -12.24 32.33
N ALA A 466 11.30 -11.82 32.53
CA ALA A 466 10.13 -12.33 31.82
C ALA A 466 9.55 -11.30 30.83
N TRP A 467 10.41 -10.48 30.23
CA TRP A 467 9.97 -9.44 29.28
C TRP A 467 9.83 -10.00 27.87
N ASN A 468 8.64 -9.86 27.31
CA ASN A 468 8.30 -10.24 25.93
C ASN A 468 7.76 -8.99 25.21
N TYR A 469 8.30 -8.65 24.04
CA TYR A 469 7.70 -7.60 23.20
C TYR A 469 6.45 -8.14 22.52
N VAL A 470 5.32 -7.44 22.68
CA VAL A 470 4.11 -7.64 21.90
C VAL A 470 3.99 -6.46 20.93
N SER A 471 4.04 -6.73 19.63
CA SER A 471 3.74 -5.70 18.64
C SER A 471 2.26 -5.32 18.75
N PRO A 472 1.90 -4.03 18.76
CA PRO A 472 0.53 -3.65 18.42
C PRO A 472 0.23 -4.16 17.01
N ALA A 473 -0.98 -4.69 16.81
CA ALA A 473 -1.45 -5.02 15.47
C ALA A 473 -1.57 -3.72 14.64
N SER A 474 -1.08 -3.77 13.39
CA SER A 474 -1.09 -2.72 12.37
C SER A 474 -1.71 -1.37 12.78
N LEU A 475 -0.90 -0.47 13.32
CA LEU A 475 -1.31 0.89 13.74
C LEU A 475 -1.97 1.73 12.62
N ALA A 476 -1.69 1.38 11.37
CA ALA A 476 -2.43 1.82 10.19
C ALA A 476 -2.40 0.71 9.13
N THR A 477 -3.42 -0.14 9.08
CA THR A 477 -3.79 -0.85 7.85
C THR A 477 -4.39 0.12 6.84
N SER A 478 -4.54 -0.32 5.58
CA SER A 478 -5.20 0.47 4.52
C SER A 478 -6.62 0.90 4.91
N GLY A 479 -7.19 1.86 4.17
CA GLY A 479 -8.51 2.43 4.41
C GLY A 479 -9.66 1.42 4.41
N ILE A 480 -10.85 1.90 4.79
CA ILE A 480 -12.08 1.12 5.04
C ILE A 480 -12.43 0.15 3.89
N TYR A 481 -12.08 0.51 2.66
CA TYR A 481 -12.25 -0.30 1.46
C TYR A 481 -10.90 -0.83 0.97
N ASN A 482 -10.85 -2.10 0.62
CA ASN A 482 -9.72 -2.67 -0.11
C ASN A 482 -9.77 -2.25 -1.60
N SER A 483 -8.74 -2.58 -2.39
CA SER A 483 -8.71 -2.20 -3.82
C SER A 483 -9.82 -2.86 -4.65
N GLU A 484 -10.14 -4.13 -4.36
CA GLU A 484 -11.22 -4.88 -5.03
C GLU A 484 -12.60 -4.26 -4.76
N ASP A 485 -12.85 -3.75 -3.54
CA ASP A 485 -14.09 -3.02 -3.22
C ASP A 485 -14.24 -1.75 -4.07
N ILE A 486 -13.14 -1.01 -4.27
CA ILE A 486 -13.10 0.22 -5.06
C ILE A 486 -13.26 -0.07 -6.55
N ASP A 487 -12.62 -1.13 -7.05
CA ASP A 487 -12.75 -1.54 -8.46
C ASP A 487 -14.15 -2.10 -8.74
N ARG A 488 -14.73 -2.89 -7.84
CA ARG A 488 -16.14 -3.33 -7.90
C ARG A 488 -17.13 -2.15 -7.92
N LEU A 489 -16.82 -1.06 -7.21
CA LEU A 489 -17.62 0.17 -7.25
C LEU A 489 -17.43 0.92 -8.59
N ARG A 490 -16.22 0.97 -9.15
CA ARG A 490 -15.95 1.54 -10.49
C ARG A 490 -16.73 0.79 -11.56
N ASP A 491 -16.69 -0.54 -11.56
CA ASP A 491 -17.44 -1.38 -12.50
C ASP A 491 -18.95 -1.12 -12.38
N HIS A 492 -19.48 -0.99 -11.16
CA HIS A 492 -20.89 -0.68 -10.94
C HIS A 492 -21.30 0.72 -11.45
N ILE A 493 -20.41 1.71 -11.37
CA ILE A 493 -20.62 3.07 -11.90
C ILE A 493 -20.50 3.11 -13.43
N MET A 494 -19.58 2.33 -14.01
CA MET A 494 -19.37 2.25 -15.46
C MET A 494 -20.44 1.44 -16.19
N PHE A 495 -20.98 0.38 -15.58
CA PHE A 495 -21.93 -0.52 -16.22
C PHE A 495 -23.17 0.18 -16.84
N PRO A 496 -23.84 1.17 -16.20
CA PRO A 496 -24.90 1.95 -16.84
C PRO A 496 -24.47 2.78 -18.05
N VAL A 497 -23.20 3.21 -18.10
CA VAL A 497 -22.62 4.04 -19.16
C VAL A 497 -22.21 3.17 -20.36
N GLU A 498 -21.67 1.98 -20.11
CA GLU A 498 -21.22 1.05 -21.15
C GLU A 498 -22.36 0.23 -21.74
N LYS A 499 -23.40 -0.08 -20.95
CA LYS A 499 -24.56 -0.90 -21.35
C LYS A 499 -25.21 -0.48 -22.69
N PRO A 500 -25.44 0.81 -23.02
CA PRO A 500 -25.96 1.20 -24.33
C PRO A 500 -25.02 0.85 -25.49
N SER A 501 -23.71 1.00 -25.29
CA SER A 501 -22.69 0.67 -26.30
C SER A 501 -22.58 -0.85 -26.52
N MET A 502 -22.59 -1.62 -25.43
CA MET A 502 -22.66 -3.08 -25.45
C MET A 502 -23.93 -3.58 -26.13
N LEU A 503 -25.11 -3.06 -25.78
CA LEU A 503 -26.39 -3.44 -26.39
C LEU A 503 -26.43 -3.11 -27.89
N ASN A 504 -25.90 -1.96 -28.31
CA ASN A 504 -25.79 -1.61 -29.73
C ASN A 504 -24.83 -2.58 -30.45
N THR A 505 -23.68 -2.90 -29.86
CA THR A 505 -22.71 -3.86 -30.41
C THR A 505 -23.30 -5.26 -30.57
N ILE A 506 -24.03 -5.75 -29.56
CA ILE A 506 -24.77 -7.03 -29.60
C ILE A 506 -25.88 -6.98 -30.68
N ALA A 507 -26.64 -5.88 -30.77
CA ALA A 507 -27.67 -5.72 -31.80
C ALA A 507 -27.09 -5.73 -33.22
N ARG A 508 -25.96 -5.04 -33.45
CA ARG A 508 -25.23 -5.07 -34.73
C ARG A 508 -24.78 -6.49 -35.08
N GLY A 509 -24.22 -7.23 -34.14
CA GLY A 509 -23.85 -8.64 -34.33
C GLY A 509 -25.05 -9.54 -34.64
N ALA A 510 -26.17 -9.38 -33.91
CA ALA A 510 -27.42 -10.11 -34.16
C ALA A 510 -28.07 -9.77 -35.52
N MET A 511 -27.84 -8.55 -36.03
CA MET A 511 -28.22 -8.12 -37.38
C MET A 511 -27.19 -8.55 -38.46
N GLY A 512 -26.20 -9.39 -38.13
CA GLY A 512 -25.21 -9.91 -39.07
C GLY A 512 -24.12 -8.91 -39.49
N GLN A 513 -23.96 -7.79 -38.78
CA GLN A 513 -22.88 -6.84 -39.02
C GLN A 513 -21.60 -7.23 -38.27
N ALA A 514 -20.45 -6.86 -38.82
CA ALA A 514 -19.15 -7.07 -38.19
C ALA A 514 -19.07 -6.36 -36.83
N ILE A 515 -18.67 -7.10 -35.80
CA ILE A 515 -18.37 -6.61 -34.45
C ILE A 515 -16.93 -6.07 -34.45
N PRO A 516 -16.65 -4.87 -33.90
CA PRO A 516 -15.27 -4.35 -33.79
C PRO A 516 -14.39 -5.25 -32.92
N GLU A 517 -13.15 -5.49 -33.33
CA GLU A 517 -12.20 -6.29 -32.56
C GLU A 517 -11.98 -5.70 -31.15
N GLY A 518 -11.85 -6.58 -30.14
CA GLY A 518 -11.70 -6.20 -28.73
C GLY A 518 -12.98 -5.71 -28.03
N SER A 519 -14.07 -5.41 -28.75
CA SER A 519 -15.29 -4.85 -28.13
C SER A 519 -16.19 -5.86 -27.39
N LEU A 520 -16.04 -7.17 -27.68
CA LEU A 520 -16.90 -8.21 -27.13
C LEU A 520 -16.16 -9.57 -27.06
N SER A 521 -16.07 -10.19 -25.88
CA SER A 521 -15.61 -11.58 -25.75
C SER A 521 -16.80 -12.54 -25.80
N LEU A 522 -16.91 -13.34 -26.87
CA LEU A 522 -17.98 -14.32 -27.01
C LEU A 522 -17.90 -15.42 -25.95
N ALA A 523 -16.70 -15.73 -25.46
CA ALA A 523 -16.48 -16.68 -24.36
C ALA A 523 -17.04 -16.19 -23.01
N ASN A 524 -17.24 -14.88 -22.84
CA ASN A 524 -17.84 -14.31 -21.63
C ASN A 524 -19.37 -14.20 -21.73
N LEU A 525 -19.95 -14.46 -22.91
CA LEU A 525 -21.39 -14.42 -23.20
C LEU A 525 -22.02 -15.81 -23.33
N LEU A 526 -21.20 -16.85 -23.52
CA LEU A 526 -21.64 -18.24 -23.64
C LEU A 526 -21.13 -19.03 -22.44
N ASP A 527 -22.06 -19.51 -21.62
CA ASP A 527 -21.79 -20.43 -20.51
C ASP A 527 -21.01 -21.67 -21.00
N GLU A 528 -20.12 -22.20 -20.15
CA GLU A 528 -19.24 -23.32 -20.45
C GLU A 528 -20.03 -24.58 -20.85
N ALA A 529 -21.20 -24.82 -20.22
CA ALA A 529 -22.10 -25.90 -20.60
C ALA A 529 -22.71 -25.71 -22.01
N SER A 530 -22.84 -24.47 -22.49
CA SER A 530 -23.29 -24.17 -23.86
C SER A 530 -22.17 -24.36 -24.88
N LEU A 531 -20.94 -23.93 -24.57
CA LEU A 531 -19.77 -24.16 -25.42
C LEU A 531 -19.48 -25.66 -25.59
N ASN A 532 -19.50 -26.43 -24.50
CA ASN A 532 -19.30 -27.88 -24.54
C ASN A 532 -20.38 -28.58 -25.38
N ARG A 533 -21.67 -28.21 -25.22
CA ARG A 533 -22.76 -28.74 -26.07
C ARG A 533 -22.57 -28.43 -27.56
N ILE A 534 -22.06 -27.25 -27.91
CA ILE A 534 -21.75 -26.90 -29.31
C ILE A 534 -20.61 -27.78 -29.84
N ALA A 535 -19.55 -27.95 -29.06
CA ALA A 535 -18.40 -28.79 -29.41
C ALA A 535 -18.79 -30.27 -29.62
N GLU A 536 -19.57 -30.85 -28.70
CA GLU A 536 -20.07 -32.23 -28.80
C GLU A 536 -20.93 -32.44 -30.06
N ASN A 537 -21.92 -31.57 -30.29
CA ASN A 537 -22.83 -31.70 -31.45
C ASN A 537 -22.11 -31.48 -32.80
N ALA A 538 -21.11 -30.60 -32.84
CA ALA A 538 -20.28 -30.41 -34.03
C ALA A 538 -19.36 -31.61 -34.28
N GLY A 539 -18.69 -32.10 -33.23
CA GLY A 539 -17.81 -33.27 -33.29
C GLY A 539 -18.54 -34.54 -33.72
N GLU A 540 -19.73 -34.80 -33.17
CA GLU A 540 -20.52 -35.99 -33.51
C GLU A 540 -20.97 -35.98 -34.99
N ARG A 541 -21.32 -34.81 -35.54
CA ARG A 541 -21.67 -34.64 -36.96
C ARG A 541 -20.46 -34.88 -37.87
N LEU A 542 -19.29 -34.33 -37.53
CA LEU A 542 -18.05 -34.53 -38.30
C LEU A 542 -17.62 -36.00 -38.28
N TRP A 543 -17.70 -36.66 -37.12
CA TRP A 543 -17.37 -38.08 -36.95
C TRP A 543 -18.29 -38.99 -37.77
N LYS A 544 -19.61 -38.72 -37.78
CA LYS A 544 -20.59 -39.42 -38.62
C LYS A 544 -20.31 -39.26 -40.12
N GLY A 545 -19.71 -38.14 -40.55
CA GLY A 545 -19.22 -37.95 -41.91
C GLY A 545 -18.00 -38.84 -42.22
N PHE A 546 -16.98 -38.78 -41.38
CA PHE A 546 -15.73 -39.53 -41.56
C PHE A 546 -15.95 -41.05 -41.61
N MET A 547 -16.79 -41.59 -40.72
CA MET A 547 -17.12 -43.02 -40.69
C MET A 547 -17.76 -43.54 -41.99
N LYS A 548 -18.57 -42.73 -42.69
CA LYS A 548 -19.15 -43.10 -43.99
C LYS A 548 -18.11 -43.14 -45.11
N PHE A 549 -17.11 -42.28 -45.06
CA PHE A 549 -16.00 -42.28 -46.02
C PHE A 549 -15.08 -43.50 -45.81
N GLY A 550 -14.80 -43.86 -44.55
CA GLY A 550 -14.00 -45.03 -44.19
C GLY A 550 -14.62 -46.36 -44.64
N SER A 551 -15.93 -46.55 -44.43
CA SER A 551 -16.60 -47.80 -44.85
C SER A 551 -16.71 -47.94 -46.38
N ALA A 552 -16.98 -46.86 -47.10
CA ALA A 552 -17.04 -46.87 -48.56
C ALA A 552 -15.68 -47.20 -49.21
N SER A 553 -14.60 -46.57 -48.72
CA SER A 553 -13.24 -46.79 -49.25
C SER A 553 -12.71 -48.21 -48.96
N ALA A 554 -13.02 -48.79 -47.80
CA ALA A 554 -12.68 -50.17 -47.47
C ALA A 554 -13.32 -51.19 -48.44
N GLY A 555 -14.58 -50.99 -48.85
CA GLY A 555 -15.26 -51.86 -49.80
C GLY A 555 -14.61 -51.89 -51.18
N VAL A 556 -14.21 -50.72 -51.69
CA VAL A 556 -13.52 -50.59 -53.00
C VAL A 556 -12.14 -51.28 -52.97
N LEU A 557 -11.38 -51.11 -51.88
CA LEU A 557 -10.09 -51.78 -51.70
C LEU A 557 -10.24 -53.31 -51.63
N GLY A 558 -11.27 -53.82 -50.96
CA GLY A 558 -11.58 -55.26 -50.92
C GLY A 558 -11.78 -55.86 -52.32
N ILE A 559 -12.59 -55.20 -53.16
CA ILE A 559 -12.83 -55.62 -54.55
C ILE A 559 -11.52 -55.61 -55.36
N PHE A 560 -10.69 -54.57 -55.21
CA PHE A 560 -9.41 -54.47 -55.90
C PHE A 560 -8.43 -55.59 -55.52
N VAL A 561 -8.39 -55.98 -54.24
CA VAL A 561 -7.56 -57.11 -53.75
C VAL A 561 -8.04 -58.44 -54.35
N VAL A 562 -9.35 -58.68 -54.43
CA VAL A 562 -9.89 -59.91 -55.07
C VAL A 562 -9.50 -59.99 -56.55
N ILE A 563 -9.62 -58.89 -57.31
CA ILE A 563 -9.22 -58.83 -58.72
C ILE A 563 -7.72 -59.10 -58.89
N ARG A 564 -6.88 -58.52 -58.02
CA ARG A 564 -5.43 -58.78 -57.98
C ARG A 564 -5.10 -60.25 -57.71
N LEU A 565 -5.84 -60.89 -56.81
CA LEU A 565 -5.61 -62.29 -56.41
C LEU A 565 -6.00 -63.27 -57.53
N VAL A 566 -7.13 -63.03 -58.22
CA VAL A 566 -7.53 -63.80 -59.42
C VAL A 566 -6.48 -63.69 -60.52
N LYS A 567 -5.95 -62.49 -60.79
CA LYS A 567 -4.87 -62.33 -61.78
C LYS A 567 -3.63 -63.14 -61.39
N LEU A 568 -3.20 -63.09 -60.13
CA LEU A 568 -2.00 -63.80 -59.66
C LEU A 568 -2.10 -65.32 -59.87
N ILE A 569 -3.28 -65.91 -59.67
CA ILE A 569 -3.53 -67.35 -59.93
C ILE A 569 -3.37 -67.67 -61.42
N ILE A 570 -3.95 -66.86 -62.31
CA ILE A 570 -3.84 -67.04 -63.77
C ILE A 570 -2.38 -66.88 -64.23
N ASP A 571 -1.70 -65.82 -63.79
CA ASP A 571 -0.28 -65.62 -64.08
C ASP A 571 0.55 -66.83 -63.60
N THR A 572 0.34 -67.32 -62.37
CA THR A 572 1.11 -68.46 -61.82
C THR A 572 0.93 -69.74 -62.63
N LEU A 573 -0.29 -70.02 -63.13
CA LEU A 573 -0.55 -71.19 -63.99
C LEU A 573 0.18 -71.10 -65.34
N ILE A 574 0.15 -69.93 -65.98
CA ILE A 574 0.82 -69.69 -67.27
C ILE A 574 2.35 -69.80 -67.11
N HIS A 575 2.91 -69.16 -66.08
CA HIS A 575 4.33 -69.20 -65.78
C HIS A 575 4.79 -70.62 -65.38
N GLY A 576 3.96 -71.38 -64.67
CA GLY A 576 4.23 -72.79 -64.34
C GLY A 576 4.29 -73.69 -65.56
N TYR A 577 3.35 -73.52 -66.51
CA TYR A 577 3.38 -74.24 -67.79
C TYR A 577 4.61 -73.89 -68.63
N ALA A 578 4.92 -72.60 -68.74
CA ALA A 578 6.09 -72.12 -69.50
C ALA A 578 7.42 -72.62 -68.90
N LEU A 579 7.53 -72.72 -67.58
CA LEU A 579 8.76 -73.15 -66.92
C LEU A 579 8.92 -74.68 -66.93
N HIS A 580 7.82 -75.43 -66.82
CA HIS A 580 7.78 -76.88 -66.99
C HIS A 580 8.24 -77.31 -68.40
N SER A 581 7.89 -76.55 -69.45
CA SER A 581 8.29 -76.91 -70.83
C SER A 581 9.79 -76.74 -71.11
N VAL A 582 10.52 -75.99 -70.28
CA VAL A 582 11.97 -75.77 -70.41
C VAL A 582 12.79 -76.61 -69.42
N TYR A 583 12.32 -76.77 -68.18
CA TYR A 583 13.07 -77.40 -67.08
C TYR A 583 12.43 -78.68 -66.51
N GLY A 584 11.34 -79.18 -67.11
CA GLY A 584 10.62 -80.38 -66.69
C GLY A 584 10.09 -80.32 -65.25
N TRP A 585 9.85 -81.48 -64.65
CA TRP A 585 9.66 -81.61 -63.21
C TRP A 585 10.99 -81.42 -62.47
N SER A 586 11.32 -80.16 -62.17
CA SER A 586 12.45 -79.78 -61.30
C SER A 586 12.06 -78.65 -60.35
N LEU A 587 12.89 -78.41 -59.33
CA LEU A 587 12.63 -77.45 -58.25
C LEU A 587 12.34 -76.02 -58.74
N HIS A 588 12.82 -75.69 -59.94
CA HIS A 588 12.61 -74.40 -60.61
C HIS A 588 11.13 -74.01 -60.77
N LEU A 589 10.20 -74.97 -60.83
CA LEU A 589 8.75 -74.74 -60.93
C LEU A 589 8.18 -73.81 -59.83
N LEU A 590 8.82 -73.75 -58.65
CA LEU A 590 8.46 -72.79 -57.60
C LEU A 590 8.63 -71.32 -58.02
N GLY A 591 9.50 -71.05 -59.00
CA GLY A 591 9.69 -69.73 -59.62
C GLY A 591 8.51 -69.23 -60.45
N ALA A 592 7.46 -70.04 -60.66
CA ALA A 592 6.24 -69.65 -61.36
C ALA A 592 5.38 -68.63 -60.61
N ILE A 593 5.50 -68.57 -59.27
CA ILE A 593 4.72 -67.67 -58.41
C ILE A 593 5.15 -66.21 -58.60
N TRP A 594 6.38 -65.98 -59.07
CA TRP A 594 6.95 -64.64 -59.25
C TRP A 594 7.32 -64.42 -60.72
N THR A 595 6.53 -63.60 -61.43
CA THR A 595 6.71 -63.34 -62.88
C THR A 595 8.13 -62.87 -63.22
N SER A 596 8.76 -62.08 -62.36
CA SER A 596 10.17 -61.68 -62.47
C SER A 596 11.14 -62.87 -62.41
N VAL A 597 10.91 -63.83 -61.51
CA VAL A 597 11.76 -65.02 -61.35
C VAL A 597 11.53 -65.99 -62.52
N THR A 598 10.29 -66.17 -62.96
CA THR A 598 10.02 -66.98 -64.15
C THR A 598 10.70 -66.41 -65.39
N ASN A 599 10.60 -65.09 -65.62
CA ASN A 599 11.29 -64.43 -66.73
C ASN A 599 12.81 -64.54 -66.62
N VAL A 600 13.39 -64.39 -65.42
CA VAL A 600 14.84 -64.59 -65.21
C VAL A 600 15.25 -66.04 -65.51
N LEU A 601 14.49 -67.05 -65.07
CA LEU A 601 14.80 -68.44 -65.36
C LEU A 601 14.65 -68.77 -66.86
N LEU A 602 13.60 -68.28 -67.52
CA LEU A 602 13.41 -68.41 -68.97
C LEU A 602 14.51 -67.71 -69.77
N HIS A 603 15.04 -66.58 -69.28
CA HIS A 603 16.10 -65.82 -69.94
C HIS A 603 17.50 -66.36 -69.63
N LEU A 604 17.73 -66.98 -68.47
CA LEU A 604 18.97 -67.72 -68.16
C LEU A 604 19.08 -69.01 -68.99
N GLY A 605 17.95 -69.56 -69.46
CA GLY A 605 17.92 -70.68 -70.41
C GLY A 605 18.34 -70.33 -71.85
N LYS A 606 18.70 -69.08 -72.17
CA LYS A 606 19.08 -68.65 -73.54
C LYS A 606 20.25 -67.64 -73.54
N PRO A 607 21.27 -67.78 -74.41
CA PRO A 607 22.35 -66.79 -74.57
C PRO A 607 21.86 -65.39 -75.02
N ALA A 608 22.66 -64.35 -74.75
CA ALA A 608 22.21 -62.95 -74.73
C ALA A 608 22.82 -62.02 -75.81
N GLU A 609 22.16 -60.88 -76.07
CA GLU A 609 22.66 -59.77 -76.92
C GLU A 609 22.33 -58.37 -76.32
N ARG A 610 22.56 -57.25 -77.05
CA ARG A 610 22.79 -55.87 -76.50
C ARG A 610 21.95 -54.73 -77.15
N ARG A 611 21.97 -53.52 -76.52
CA ARG A 611 21.60 -52.13 -76.99
C ARG A 611 20.14 -51.66 -76.76
N SER A 612 19.76 -50.36 -76.79
CA SER A 612 20.43 -49.06 -76.42
C SER A 612 19.48 -47.82 -76.53
N SER A 613 19.57 -46.85 -75.58
CA SER A 613 19.46 -45.35 -75.70
C SER A 613 18.30 -44.54 -76.38
N ASN A 614 17.76 -43.57 -75.60
CA ASN A 614 17.50 -42.12 -75.86
C ASN A 614 16.46 -41.54 -76.90
N GLY A 615 15.93 -40.32 -76.58
CA GLY A 615 15.23 -39.33 -77.48
C GLY A 615 13.71 -39.15 -77.25
N ARG A 616 13.02 -37.98 -77.13
CA ARG A 616 13.29 -36.50 -77.02
C ARG A 616 13.35 -35.61 -78.30
N GLU A 617 12.40 -34.66 -78.46
CA GLU A 617 12.37 -33.57 -79.49
C GLU A 617 11.64 -32.25 -79.03
N LEU A 618 11.27 -31.29 -79.92
CA LEU A 618 11.27 -29.82 -79.63
C LEU A 618 10.47 -28.82 -80.57
N LEU A 619 10.18 -27.57 -80.09
CA LEU A 619 9.97 -26.24 -80.81
C LEU A 619 8.57 -25.85 -81.46
N PRO A 620 8.29 -24.59 -81.95
CA PRO A 620 8.30 -23.26 -81.26
C PRO A 620 7.26 -22.13 -81.69
N LEU A 621 7.29 -20.95 -81.00
CA LEU A 621 6.74 -19.59 -81.36
C LEU A 621 5.18 -19.38 -81.31
N ASN A 622 4.52 -18.20 -81.40
CA ASN A 622 4.84 -16.76 -81.71
C ASN A 622 3.84 -15.73 -81.02
N PRO A 623 3.98 -14.38 -81.09
CA PRO A 623 3.18 -13.35 -80.32
C PRO A 623 2.39 -12.32 -81.19
N PRO A 624 1.81 -11.16 -80.70
CA PRO A 624 1.50 -10.58 -79.35
C PRO A 624 -0.04 -10.29 -79.21
N PRO A 625 -0.66 -9.16 -78.68
CA PRO A 625 -0.29 -8.05 -77.75
C PRO A 625 -1.37 -7.59 -76.68
N SER A 626 -0.99 -6.57 -75.86
CA SER A 626 -1.78 -5.44 -75.26
C SER A 626 -3.01 -5.59 -74.32
N THR A 627 -2.76 -5.35 -73.01
CA THR A 627 -3.45 -4.44 -72.03
C THR A 627 -4.70 -4.87 -71.21
N GLU A 628 -4.57 -4.63 -69.89
CA GLU A 628 -5.57 -4.16 -68.87
C GLU A 628 -6.28 -5.11 -67.87
N ASN A 629 -6.47 -4.56 -66.65
CA ASN A 629 -7.43 -4.85 -65.57
C ASN A 629 -7.35 -6.12 -64.66
N GLN A 630 -6.66 -5.92 -63.52
CA GLN A 630 -7.21 -6.04 -62.13
C GLN A 630 -7.46 -7.44 -61.45
N PRO A 631 -7.69 -7.49 -60.10
CA PRO A 631 -7.33 -8.62 -59.19
C PRO A 631 -8.59 -9.46 -58.74
N PRO A 632 -8.67 -10.31 -57.67
CA PRO A 632 -7.87 -10.40 -56.41
C PRO A 632 -7.63 -11.79 -55.74
N GLU A 633 -7.06 -11.73 -54.52
CA GLU A 633 -7.44 -12.50 -53.30
C GLU A 633 -6.55 -13.67 -52.76
N ALA A 634 -6.40 -13.67 -51.41
CA ALA A 634 -6.02 -14.73 -50.44
C ALA A 634 -4.68 -15.55 -50.50
N LEU A 635 -3.83 -15.38 -49.46
CA LEU A 635 -3.50 -16.31 -48.33
C LEU A 635 -3.33 -17.86 -48.56
N PRO A 636 -2.78 -18.67 -47.61
CA PRO A 636 -1.89 -18.42 -46.45
C PRO A 636 -0.72 -19.44 -46.28
N SER A 637 0.19 -19.24 -45.30
CA SER A 637 0.93 -20.28 -44.51
C SER A 637 1.93 -19.61 -43.52
N ALA A 638 2.35 -20.17 -42.37
CA ALA A 638 1.88 -21.31 -41.56
C ALA A 638 2.35 -21.13 -40.08
N GLU A 639 1.88 -21.98 -39.15
CA GLU A 639 2.10 -21.88 -37.69
C GLU A 639 3.52 -22.25 -37.18
N ASN A 640 3.82 -21.86 -35.93
CA ASN A 640 4.60 -22.72 -35.03
C ASN A 640 4.26 -22.54 -33.51
N LYS A 641 3.61 -23.57 -32.96
CA LYS A 641 3.46 -24.05 -31.57
C LYS A 641 4.14 -23.32 -30.37
N PRO A 642 3.45 -23.40 -29.20
CA PRO A 642 4.07 -23.81 -27.93
C PRO A 642 3.46 -25.12 -27.34
N SER A 643 3.91 -25.55 -26.15
CA SER A 643 3.55 -26.83 -25.50
C SER A 643 2.90 -26.66 -24.11
N GLY A 644 2.22 -27.70 -23.59
CA GLY A 644 1.65 -27.78 -22.23
C GLY A 644 2.70 -27.85 -21.10
N THR A 645 2.32 -28.00 -19.81
CA THR A 645 1.23 -28.87 -19.28
C THR A 645 0.69 -28.42 -17.89
N ASN A 646 -0.54 -28.83 -17.54
CA ASN A 646 -1.22 -28.73 -16.22
C ASN A 646 -0.68 -29.79 -15.19
N PRO A 647 -1.22 -29.98 -13.93
CA PRO A 647 -2.41 -29.39 -13.27
C PRO A 647 -2.28 -28.95 -11.78
N GLY A 648 -3.24 -28.12 -11.33
CA GLY A 648 -4.21 -28.42 -10.24
C GLY A 648 -3.80 -28.54 -8.76
N ASN A 649 -4.39 -27.67 -7.92
CA ASN A 649 -5.10 -28.09 -6.69
C ASN A 649 -5.90 -26.90 -6.07
N GLU A 650 -7.23 -27.02 -5.99
CA GLU A 650 -8.07 -26.11 -5.19
C GLU A 650 -8.27 -26.65 -3.77
N ILE A 651 -8.13 -25.78 -2.76
CA ILE A 651 -8.47 -26.11 -1.37
C ILE A 651 -9.81 -25.47 -1.03
N LYS A 652 -10.89 -26.26 -1.09
CA LYS A 652 -12.17 -25.89 -0.45
C LYS A 652 -11.96 -25.75 1.05
N LYS A 653 -12.21 -24.56 1.60
CA LYS A 653 -12.28 -24.33 3.05
C LYS A 653 -13.74 -24.40 3.50
N ASP A 654 -14.03 -25.38 4.35
CA ASP A 654 -15.29 -25.44 5.09
C ASP A 654 -15.24 -24.44 6.26
N TYR A 655 -16.40 -23.85 6.58
CA TYR A 655 -16.57 -22.84 7.64
C TYR A 655 -17.26 -23.41 8.89
N SER A 656 -17.46 -24.73 8.97
CA SER A 656 -18.17 -25.41 10.05
C SER A 656 -17.54 -25.24 11.45
N GLU A 657 -16.21 -25.10 11.58
CA GLU A 657 -15.55 -24.92 12.89
C GLU A 657 -15.74 -23.51 13.48
N LEU A 658 -15.86 -22.47 12.64
CA LEU A 658 -15.92 -21.08 13.10
C LEU A 658 -17.16 -20.80 13.97
N ARG A 659 -18.19 -21.64 13.88
CA ARG A 659 -19.44 -21.52 14.62
C ARG A 659 -19.37 -22.04 16.06
N LYS A 660 -18.34 -22.83 16.41
CA LYS A 660 -18.16 -23.39 17.77
C LYS A 660 -17.38 -22.48 18.72
N LEU A 661 -16.74 -21.43 18.21
CA LEU A 661 -15.94 -20.47 19.00
C LEU A 661 -16.72 -19.20 19.37
N LEU A 662 -18.05 -19.20 19.23
CA LEU A 662 -18.93 -18.06 19.47
C LEU A 662 -20.08 -18.35 20.46
N GLU A 663 -20.01 -19.48 21.19
CA GLU A 663 -20.98 -19.86 22.23
C GLU A 663 -20.36 -19.93 23.65
N GLU A 664 -19.09 -19.51 23.83
CA GLU A 664 -18.40 -19.40 25.13
C GLU A 664 -17.66 -18.06 25.32
N VAL A 665 -18.39 -16.94 25.31
CA VAL A 665 -18.00 -15.63 25.88
C VAL A 665 -19.22 -14.96 26.52
#